data_AF-R1GEX3-F1
#
_entry.id   AF-R1GEX3-F1
#
_cell.length_a   1.000
_cell.length_b   1.000
_cell.length_c   1.000
_cell.angle_alpha   90.00
_cell.angle_beta   90.00
_cell.angle_gamma   90.00
#
_symmetry.space_group_name_H-M   'P 1'
#
loop_
_entity.id
_entity.type
_entity.pdbx_description
1 polymer ?
#
loop_
_entity_poly.entity_id
_entity_poly.type
_entity_poly.pdbx_seq_one_letter_code
_entity_poly.pdbx_strand_id
1 'polypeptide(L)'
;MAQTIYQFPDGTWVENIAVRSNGNLLVTLLTSPELYEIDPSRPESSSAHLVHRFDGNVGLFGITEVEADVFAVVGGNFSSTSPSANTSSFAIWTADFSNCAGEEDAPRISQAVAVPGTALLNGMTTLEDGIVLVADSTLGNVRRVDTRSGAVTIVLADEETMGWGNASAPVGIDGVRREDGYLYYTNLIKGLFCRVRINEASGEAAGPFEVVADGLAEADDFAVRDGIAHTTTMDRQSTYALSLFGTDRDEQDTNSHVQQQLVNFVLDFHIDNVFIYRDQIRENALIKQYYCDIDITHLISYNEELAHKLTTAPADLIPLFEAALKTCTQRIVYPSQKQIHLPQHQLLLHSSASQISIRDLNATNVSHLVRIPGIVIGASTLTSKATTLHIQCRNCQHSEVLPVTSGFAGISLPRTCGRVPTEGDNNVDKCPLDPYFVVHEKCQFIDQQVLKLQEAPDQVPVGELPRHILISADRYLCNRVVPGSRCTVMGVFSIYQSKGAKGGSGAVAIRNPYLRAVGIHSDVDHTMKGNATFTEEEEQEFLEMSRRPDIYELLAGCIAPSIYGNVDIKKAIACLLFGGSKKILPDGMKLRGDINVLLLGDPGTAKSQLLKFVEKVAPIAIYTSGKGSSAAGLTASVQRDHNTREFYLEGGAMVLADGGVVCIDEFDKMRDEDRVAIHEAMEQQTISIAKAGITTILNARTSVLAAANPIFGRYDDLKTPGENIDFQTTILSRFDMIFIVRDEHERGRDERIAKHVMGIHMGGRGVEEQVQAEIPVEKMKRYISYCKQKCAPRLSAEAAEKLSSHFVSIRRQVHAAEMTANARSSIPITVRQLEAIVRITESLAKMTLSPIATEAHVDEAIRLFLASTMDAVTQGEGQGSRELMEEVNKVEEELRRRLPIGWTTSLATLKREFVDAKGYSEQALNRALVVMQRRETVQIRHGGAQVHRSGV
;
A
#
# COMPACT_ATOMS: atom_id res chain seq x y z
N MET A 1 -27.11 -16.59 25.35
CA MET A 1 -28.47 -16.06 25.61
C MET A 1 -28.88 -16.58 26.99
N ALA A 2 -29.33 -15.71 27.89
CA ALA A 2 -29.84 -16.12 29.20
C ALA A 2 -31.30 -16.59 29.08
N GLN A 3 -31.67 -17.68 29.74
CA GLN A 3 -33.02 -18.23 29.77
C GLN A 3 -33.52 -18.26 31.22
N THR A 4 -34.73 -17.77 31.47
CA THR A 4 -35.37 -17.87 32.79
C THR A 4 -35.83 -19.30 33.04
N ILE A 5 -35.34 -19.94 34.10
CA ILE A 5 -35.68 -21.32 34.49
C ILE A 5 -36.96 -21.33 35.34
N TYR A 6 -37.05 -20.45 36.35
CA TYR A 6 -38.21 -20.29 37.22
C TYR A 6 -38.22 -18.87 37.80
N GLN A 7 -39.40 -18.31 38.08
CA GLN A 7 -39.57 -16.99 38.67
C GLN A 7 -40.33 -17.10 39.99
N PHE A 8 -39.66 -16.77 41.10
CA PHE A 8 -40.30 -16.69 42.42
C PHE A 8 -41.20 -15.43 42.51
N PRO A 9 -42.22 -15.43 43.39
CA PRO A 9 -43.05 -14.25 43.63
C PRO A 9 -42.24 -13.03 44.09
N ASP A 10 -42.69 -11.84 43.67
CA ASP A 10 -42.06 -10.57 44.05
C ASP A 10 -41.93 -10.44 45.57
N GLY A 11 -40.72 -10.10 46.03
CA GLY A 11 -40.38 -10.01 47.47
C GLY A 11 -39.73 -11.27 48.05
N THR A 12 -39.55 -12.32 47.25
CA THR A 12 -38.75 -13.51 47.63
C THR A 12 -37.29 -13.27 47.29
N TRP A 13 -36.40 -13.39 48.27
CA TRP A 13 -34.96 -13.30 48.06
C TRP A 13 -34.36 -14.71 47.97
N VAL A 14 -33.90 -15.07 46.78
CA VAL A 14 -33.16 -16.32 46.52
C VAL A 14 -31.73 -16.10 46.94
N GLU A 15 -31.22 -16.91 47.86
CA GLU A 15 -29.87 -16.76 48.40
C GLU A 15 -28.87 -17.61 47.61
N ASN A 16 -28.81 -18.92 47.87
CA ASN A 16 -27.81 -19.82 47.29
C ASN A 16 -28.47 -20.89 46.40
N ILE A 17 -27.67 -21.44 45.47
CA ILE A 17 -28.08 -22.54 44.58
C ILE A 17 -27.04 -23.66 44.62
N ALA A 18 -27.49 -24.91 44.74
CA ALA A 18 -26.68 -26.11 44.56
C ALA A 18 -27.27 -27.03 43.48
N VAL A 19 -26.45 -27.85 42.84
CA VAL A 19 -26.86 -28.77 41.78
C VAL A 19 -26.80 -30.20 42.31
N ARG A 20 -27.87 -30.97 42.15
CA ARG A 20 -27.94 -32.40 42.48
C ARG A 20 -27.28 -33.27 41.40
N SER A 21 -26.96 -34.52 41.75
CA SER A 21 -26.36 -35.47 40.81
C SER A 21 -27.25 -35.76 39.58
N ASN A 22 -28.57 -35.63 39.74
CA ASN A 22 -29.58 -35.80 38.70
C ASN A 22 -29.77 -34.55 37.80
N GLY A 23 -29.10 -33.43 38.09
CA GLY A 23 -29.19 -32.18 37.35
C GLY A 23 -30.26 -31.19 37.85
N ASN A 24 -31.02 -31.53 38.90
CA ASN A 24 -31.96 -30.60 39.53
C ASN A 24 -31.24 -29.54 40.36
N LEU A 25 -31.86 -28.37 40.50
CA LEU A 25 -31.35 -27.24 41.26
C LEU A 25 -32.01 -27.19 42.65
N LEU A 26 -31.20 -27.18 43.71
CA LEU A 26 -31.63 -26.87 45.06
C LEU A 26 -31.44 -25.38 45.33
N VAL A 27 -32.48 -24.72 45.84
CA VAL A 27 -32.53 -23.27 46.02
C VAL A 27 -32.89 -22.95 47.46
N THR A 28 -32.07 -22.15 48.12
CA THR A 28 -32.33 -21.64 49.47
C THR A 28 -32.88 -20.23 49.42
N LEU A 29 -33.77 -19.89 50.37
CA LEU A 29 -34.35 -18.57 50.49
C LEU A 29 -33.82 -17.84 51.74
N LEU A 30 -33.55 -16.55 51.59
CA LEU A 30 -33.18 -15.69 52.72
C LEU A 30 -34.40 -15.26 53.54
N THR A 31 -35.55 -15.05 52.87
CA THR A 31 -36.78 -14.53 53.48
C THR A 31 -37.61 -15.59 54.21
N SER A 32 -37.31 -16.87 54.02
CA SER A 32 -38.02 -17.99 54.64
C SER A 32 -37.09 -19.20 54.81
N PRO A 33 -37.29 -20.04 55.84
CA PRO A 33 -36.45 -21.21 56.09
C PRO A 33 -36.85 -22.40 55.18
N GLU A 34 -37.05 -22.16 53.89
CA GLU A 34 -37.58 -23.13 52.93
C GLU A 34 -36.52 -23.50 51.87
N LEU A 35 -36.36 -24.80 51.62
CA LEU A 35 -35.51 -25.34 50.57
C LEU A 35 -36.39 -25.82 49.41
N TYR A 36 -36.13 -25.33 48.20
CA TYR A 36 -36.86 -25.69 47.00
C TYR A 36 -36.00 -26.51 46.04
N GLU A 37 -36.63 -27.43 45.30
CA GLU A 37 -36.01 -28.16 44.19
C GLU A 37 -36.68 -27.76 42.87
N ILE A 38 -35.87 -27.50 41.84
CA ILE A 38 -36.30 -27.06 40.52
C ILE A 38 -35.65 -27.92 39.45
N ASP A 39 -36.44 -28.53 38.56
CA ASP A 39 -35.96 -29.26 37.39
C ASP A 39 -35.74 -28.28 36.21
N PRO A 40 -34.48 -28.04 35.78
CA PRO A 40 -34.19 -27.10 34.70
C PRO A 40 -34.59 -27.62 33.31
N SER A 41 -34.86 -28.91 33.16
CA SER A 41 -35.22 -29.53 31.86
C SER A 41 -36.67 -29.29 31.45
N ARG A 42 -37.53 -28.85 32.37
CA ARG A 42 -38.96 -28.57 32.16
C ARG A 42 -39.31 -27.10 32.45
N PRO A 43 -38.87 -26.15 31.61
CA PRO A 43 -39.10 -24.71 31.84
C PRO A 43 -40.58 -24.30 31.82
N GLU A 44 -41.49 -25.15 31.34
CA GLU A 44 -42.94 -24.87 31.26
C GLU A 44 -43.76 -25.38 32.46
N SER A 45 -43.22 -26.27 33.31
CA SER A 45 -43.91 -26.73 34.52
C SER A 45 -43.58 -25.81 35.70
N SER A 46 -44.52 -24.95 36.02
CA SER A 46 -44.52 -23.98 37.13
C SER A 46 -44.68 -24.63 38.50
N SER A 47 -43.72 -25.46 38.93
CA SER A 47 -43.68 -25.87 40.34
C SER A 47 -42.25 -26.07 40.81
N ALA A 48 -41.69 -25.07 41.48
CA ALA A 48 -40.62 -25.31 42.44
C ALA A 48 -41.18 -26.23 43.54
N HIS A 49 -40.60 -27.40 43.72
CA HIS A 49 -41.03 -28.37 44.72
C HIS A 49 -40.45 -27.98 46.08
N LEU A 50 -41.31 -27.72 47.07
CA LEU A 50 -40.85 -27.46 48.43
C LEU A 50 -40.32 -28.77 49.02
N VAL A 51 -39.01 -28.83 49.22
CA VAL A 51 -38.33 -30.01 49.77
C VAL A 51 -38.58 -30.10 51.28
N HIS A 52 -38.31 -29.02 52.00
CA HIS A 52 -38.46 -28.97 53.45
C HIS A 52 -38.48 -27.54 53.97
N ARG A 53 -39.05 -27.37 55.17
CA ARG A 53 -39.03 -26.14 55.94
C ARG A 53 -38.31 -26.37 57.27
N PHE A 54 -37.24 -25.64 57.52
CA PHE A 54 -36.41 -25.78 58.72
C PHE A 54 -37.02 -24.98 59.89
N ASP A 55 -37.64 -25.69 60.83
CA ASP A 55 -38.27 -25.06 62.00
C ASP A 55 -37.25 -24.34 62.90
N GLY A 56 -37.59 -23.14 63.37
CA GLY A 56 -36.78 -22.35 64.30
C GLY A 56 -35.82 -21.33 63.66
N ASN A 57 -35.69 -21.36 62.32
CA ASN A 57 -34.87 -20.43 61.54
C ASN A 57 -35.72 -19.41 60.76
N VAL A 58 -35.15 -18.24 60.47
CA VAL A 58 -35.79 -17.18 59.67
C VAL A 58 -35.35 -17.25 58.20
N GLY A 59 -34.11 -17.69 57.94
CA GLY A 59 -33.57 -17.83 56.59
C GLY A 59 -32.47 -18.89 56.48
N LEU A 60 -32.13 -19.22 55.23
CA LEU A 60 -31.06 -20.14 54.85
C LEU A 60 -29.97 -19.39 54.09
N PHE A 61 -28.73 -19.49 54.57
CA PHE A 61 -27.61 -18.60 54.19
C PHE A 61 -26.45 -19.35 53.51
N GLY A 62 -26.65 -20.62 53.15
CA GLY A 62 -25.59 -21.39 52.48
C GLY A 62 -26.03 -22.81 52.22
N ILE A 63 -25.57 -23.35 51.08
CA ILE A 63 -25.73 -24.76 50.73
C ILE A 63 -24.47 -25.27 50.00
N THR A 64 -24.01 -26.47 50.35
CA THR A 64 -22.93 -27.15 49.63
C THR A 64 -23.07 -28.66 49.71
N GLU A 65 -22.56 -29.36 48.71
CA GLU A 65 -22.57 -30.82 48.64
C GLU A 65 -21.39 -31.39 49.45
N VAL A 66 -21.67 -32.23 50.43
CA VAL A 66 -20.68 -32.84 51.33
C VAL A 66 -20.27 -34.23 50.85
N GLU A 67 -21.26 -35.02 50.43
CA GLU A 67 -21.11 -36.34 49.80
C GLU A 67 -22.10 -36.39 48.63
N ALA A 68 -21.99 -37.36 47.72
CA ALA A 68 -22.87 -37.47 46.57
C ALA A 68 -24.36 -37.47 47.00
N ASP A 69 -25.11 -36.45 46.57
CA ASP A 69 -26.51 -36.20 46.96
C ASP A 69 -26.77 -35.97 48.46
N VAL A 70 -25.74 -35.58 49.23
CA VAL A 70 -25.88 -35.16 50.64
C VAL A 70 -25.42 -33.72 50.79
N PHE A 71 -26.35 -32.83 51.13
CA PHE A 71 -26.10 -31.39 51.21
C PHE A 71 -26.06 -30.91 52.65
N ALA A 72 -25.09 -30.06 52.97
CA ALA A 72 -25.11 -29.27 54.20
C ALA A 72 -25.76 -27.91 53.92
N VAL A 73 -26.67 -27.49 54.79
CA VAL A 73 -27.43 -26.25 54.68
C VAL A 73 -27.26 -25.45 55.98
N VAL A 74 -26.88 -24.19 55.87
CA VAL A 74 -26.76 -23.26 57.00
C VAL A 74 -28.09 -22.53 57.18
N GLY A 75 -28.69 -22.64 58.37
CA GLY A 75 -29.88 -21.88 58.73
C GLY A 75 -29.70 -21.14 60.06
N GLY A 76 -30.33 -19.97 60.18
CA GLY A 76 -30.27 -19.19 61.41
C GLY A 76 -31.21 -17.99 61.42
N ASN A 77 -31.11 -17.18 62.48
CA ASN A 77 -31.92 -15.98 62.68
C ASN A 77 -31.04 -14.73 62.56
N PHE A 78 -31.19 -13.99 61.46
CA PHE A 78 -30.49 -12.74 61.22
C PHE A 78 -31.45 -11.55 61.21
N SER A 79 -31.04 -10.43 61.82
CA SER A 79 -31.75 -9.15 61.78
C SER A 79 -30.74 -8.03 61.59
N SER A 80 -30.87 -7.28 60.50
CA SER A 80 -29.97 -6.19 60.12
C SER A 80 -29.98 -5.00 61.09
N THR A 81 -31.03 -4.85 61.91
CA THR A 81 -31.21 -3.72 62.83
C THR A 81 -30.58 -3.91 64.22
N SER A 82 -30.16 -5.13 64.59
CA SER A 82 -29.61 -5.42 65.94
C SER A 82 -28.63 -6.61 65.93
N PRO A 83 -27.40 -6.43 65.43
CA PRO A 83 -26.44 -7.53 65.23
C PRO A 83 -25.95 -8.20 66.53
N SER A 84 -26.04 -7.54 67.69
CA SER A 84 -25.54 -8.07 68.97
C SER A 84 -26.52 -8.97 69.74
N ALA A 85 -27.77 -9.13 69.26
CA ALA A 85 -28.82 -9.87 69.99
C ALA A 85 -28.94 -11.36 69.62
N ASN A 86 -28.20 -11.85 68.61
CA ASN A 86 -28.47 -13.15 67.97
C ASN A 86 -27.32 -14.19 68.09
N THR A 87 -26.33 -13.95 68.95
CA THR A 87 -25.20 -14.85 69.18
C THR A 87 -25.69 -16.17 69.78
N SER A 88 -25.95 -17.18 68.93
CA SER A 88 -26.23 -18.62 69.19
C SER A 88 -27.43 -19.23 68.43
N SER A 89 -27.90 -18.63 67.32
CA SER A 89 -29.05 -19.20 66.57
C SER A 89 -28.72 -20.02 65.32
N PHE A 90 -27.45 -20.05 64.87
CA PHE A 90 -27.10 -20.74 63.61
C PHE A 90 -26.82 -22.23 63.82
N ALA A 91 -27.38 -23.04 62.92
CA ALA A 91 -27.16 -24.47 62.86
C ALA A 91 -26.93 -24.93 61.41
N ILE A 92 -26.09 -25.94 61.27
CA ILE A 92 -25.87 -26.65 60.01
C ILE A 92 -26.74 -27.91 60.03
N TRP A 93 -27.57 -28.03 58.99
CA TRP A 93 -28.44 -29.15 58.74
C TRP A 93 -27.86 -29.99 57.62
N THR A 94 -28.04 -31.30 57.67
CA THR A 94 -27.74 -32.21 56.57
C THR A 94 -29.05 -32.65 55.93
N ALA A 95 -29.13 -32.53 54.60
CA ALA A 95 -30.21 -33.01 53.76
C ALA A 95 -29.67 -34.12 52.87
N ASP A 96 -30.03 -35.37 53.18
CA ASP A 96 -29.58 -36.57 52.48
C ASP A 96 -30.64 -37.02 51.46
N PHE A 97 -30.27 -36.94 50.18
CA PHE A 97 -31.08 -37.33 49.03
C PHE A 97 -30.61 -38.63 48.36
N SER A 98 -29.63 -39.35 48.94
CA SER A 98 -29.01 -40.53 48.35
C SER A 98 -30.01 -41.66 47.99
N ASN A 99 -31.13 -41.75 48.70
CA ASN A 99 -32.20 -42.71 48.45
C ASN A 99 -33.44 -42.12 47.72
N CYS A 100 -33.39 -40.86 47.29
CA CYS A 100 -34.52 -40.14 46.69
C CYS A 100 -34.36 -40.04 45.17
N ALA A 101 -34.89 -41.05 44.45
CA ALA A 101 -34.78 -41.16 42.99
C ALA A 101 -35.98 -40.56 42.22
N GLY A 102 -37.05 -40.13 42.90
CA GLY A 102 -38.26 -39.56 42.29
C GLY A 102 -38.86 -38.39 43.09
N GLU A 103 -39.85 -37.69 42.50
CA GLU A 103 -40.51 -36.47 43.03
C GLU A 103 -41.28 -36.67 44.36
N GLU A 104 -41.59 -37.90 44.79
CA GLU A 104 -42.41 -38.18 45.98
C GLU A 104 -41.62 -38.64 47.23
N ASP A 105 -40.32 -38.91 47.11
CA ASP A 105 -39.49 -39.34 48.24
C ASP A 105 -38.88 -38.13 48.97
N ALA A 106 -39.31 -37.90 50.22
CA ALA A 106 -38.80 -36.80 51.03
C ALA A 106 -37.38 -37.11 51.55
N PRO A 107 -36.42 -36.18 51.46
CA PRO A 107 -35.05 -36.41 51.93
C PRO A 107 -34.98 -36.55 53.44
N ARG A 108 -33.96 -37.26 53.90
CA ARG A 108 -33.68 -37.38 55.33
C ARG A 108 -32.96 -36.13 55.80
N ILE A 109 -33.64 -35.33 56.63
CA ILE A 109 -33.09 -34.10 57.18
C ILE A 109 -32.76 -34.28 58.66
N SER A 110 -31.54 -33.91 59.03
CA SER A 110 -31.08 -33.93 60.42
C SER A 110 -30.26 -32.69 60.73
N GLN A 111 -30.42 -32.14 61.93
CA GLN A 111 -29.51 -31.11 62.42
C GLN A 111 -28.16 -31.74 62.72
N ALA A 112 -27.12 -31.38 61.98
CA ALA A 112 -25.79 -31.95 62.13
C ALA A 112 -25.03 -31.29 63.29
N VAL A 113 -24.94 -29.95 63.29
CA VAL A 113 -24.12 -29.21 64.26
C VAL A 113 -24.77 -27.86 64.59
N ALA A 114 -24.97 -27.56 65.87
CA ALA A 114 -25.22 -26.19 66.31
C ALA A 114 -23.89 -25.47 66.47
N VAL A 115 -23.75 -24.26 65.91
CA VAL A 115 -22.48 -23.54 65.88
C VAL A 115 -22.55 -22.35 66.85
N PRO A 116 -22.15 -22.53 68.13
CA PRO A 116 -22.24 -21.46 69.12
C PRO A 116 -21.23 -20.34 68.85
N GLY A 117 -21.58 -19.12 69.27
CA GLY A 117 -20.68 -17.95 69.19
C GLY A 117 -20.45 -17.42 67.78
N THR A 118 -21.43 -17.60 66.88
CA THR A 118 -21.46 -17.04 65.52
C THR A 118 -22.35 -15.80 65.47
N ALA A 119 -22.10 -14.93 64.51
CA ALA A 119 -22.91 -13.72 64.30
C ALA A 119 -23.73 -13.78 63.01
N LEU A 120 -23.10 -14.04 61.85
CA LEU A 120 -23.78 -14.28 60.59
C LEU A 120 -22.97 -15.31 59.79
N LEU A 121 -23.47 -16.55 59.70
CA LEU A 121 -22.86 -17.53 58.83
C LEU A 121 -23.43 -17.36 57.42
N ASN A 122 -22.61 -16.92 56.47
CA ASN A 122 -22.97 -16.79 55.05
C ASN A 122 -21.83 -17.34 54.19
N GLY A 123 -22.16 -18.09 53.14
CA GLY A 123 -21.17 -18.75 52.29
C GLY A 123 -20.57 -20.03 52.92
N MET A 124 -20.59 -21.11 52.15
CA MET A 124 -20.01 -22.39 52.57
C MET A 124 -19.43 -23.20 51.41
N THR A 125 -18.36 -23.93 51.68
CA THR A 125 -17.72 -24.84 50.72
C THR A 125 -17.23 -26.11 51.41
N THR A 126 -17.17 -27.21 50.68
CA THR A 126 -16.66 -28.48 51.19
C THR A 126 -15.13 -28.54 51.10
N LEU A 127 -14.49 -29.10 52.13
CA LEU A 127 -13.06 -29.43 52.11
C LEU A 127 -12.89 -30.89 51.65
N GLU A 128 -13.12 -31.86 52.53
CA GLU A 128 -13.08 -33.32 52.25
C GLU A 128 -13.97 -34.07 53.27
N ASP A 129 -14.52 -35.23 52.89
CA ASP A 129 -15.21 -36.24 53.73
C ASP A 129 -15.92 -35.71 55.00
N GLY A 130 -17.04 -35.01 54.84
CA GLY A 130 -17.85 -34.56 55.98
C GLY A 130 -17.40 -33.24 56.61
N ILE A 131 -16.35 -32.59 56.09
CA ILE A 131 -15.83 -31.32 56.60
C ILE A 131 -16.24 -30.16 55.69
N VAL A 132 -16.89 -29.16 56.28
CA VAL A 132 -17.29 -27.93 55.59
C VAL A 132 -16.55 -26.73 56.16
N LEU A 133 -16.20 -25.79 55.28
CA LEU A 133 -15.73 -24.45 55.63
C LEU A 133 -16.91 -23.49 55.51
N VAL A 134 -17.17 -22.73 56.57
CA VAL A 134 -18.30 -21.79 56.64
C VAL A 134 -17.76 -20.43 57.05
N ALA A 135 -18.08 -19.39 56.29
CA ALA A 135 -17.68 -18.02 56.61
C ALA A 135 -18.62 -17.41 57.65
N ASP A 136 -18.05 -16.64 58.58
CA ASP A 136 -18.77 -15.77 59.51
C ASP A 136 -18.56 -14.32 59.03
N SER A 137 -19.52 -13.81 58.28
CA SER A 137 -19.45 -12.52 57.59
C SER A 137 -19.30 -11.35 58.56
N THR A 138 -19.90 -11.42 59.74
CA THR A 138 -19.82 -10.34 60.73
C THR A 138 -18.52 -10.39 61.53
N LEU A 139 -17.99 -11.57 61.84
CA LEU A 139 -16.72 -11.71 62.57
C LEU A 139 -15.48 -11.74 61.66
N GLY A 140 -15.64 -11.82 60.34
CA GLY A 140 -14.53 -11.81 59.38
C GLY A 140 -13.60 -13.02 59.51
N ASN A 141 -14.17 -14.22 59.66
CA ASN A 141 -13.40 -15.45 59.74
C ASN A 141 -14.08 -16.62 59.02
N VAL A 142 -13.32 -17.67 58.74
CA VAL A 142 -13.82 -18.95 58.20
C VAL A 142 -13.61 -20.04 59.24
N ARG A 143 -14.68 -20.79 59.51
CA ARG A 143 -14.71 -21.89 60.45
C ARG A 143 -14.76 -23.22 59.72
N ARG A 144 -13.89 -24.13 60.13
CA ARG A 144 -13.95 -25.54 59.78
C ARG A 144 -14.93 -26.24 60.72
N VAL A 145 -15.95 -26.86 60.14
CA VAL A 145 -16.97 -27.64 60.84
C VAL A 145 -16.94 -29.07 60.33
N ASP A 146 -16.75 -30.01 61.24
CA ASP A 146 -16.91 -31.44 60.96
C ASP A 146 -18.37 -31.83 61.24
N THR A 147 -19.10 -32.19 60.18
CA THR A 147 -20.53 -32.52 60.25
C THR A 147 -20.81 -33.85 60.96
N ARG A 148 -19.80 -34.72 61.12
CA ARG A 148 -19.93 -36.03 61.78
C ARG A 148 -19.56 -35.94 63.25
N SER A 149 -18.46 -35.26 63.59
CA SER A 149 -18.00 -35.14 64.98
C SER A 149 -18.56 -33.93 65.74
N GLY A 150 -19.10 -32.94 65.03
CA GLY A 150 -19.58 -31.69 65.61
C GLY A 150 -18.48 -30.72 66.04
N ALA A 151 -17.21 -31.00 65.69
CA ALA A 151 -16.09 -30.13 66.02
C ALA A 151 -16.10 -28.86 65.16
N VAL A 152 -15.97 -27.70 65.80
CA VAL A 152 -15.93 -26.38 65.15
C VAL A 152 -14.63 -25.67 65.54
N THR A 153 -13.84 -25.26 64.55
CA THR A 153 -12.56 -24.53 64.74
C THR A 153 -12.42 -23.39 63.74
N ILE A 154 -11.94 -22.22 64.17
CA ILE A 154 -11.61 -21.11 63.26
C ILE A 154 -10.29 -21.43 62.56
N VAL A 155 -10.25 -21.40 61.22
CA VAL A 155 -9.07 -21.78 60.42
C VAL A 155 -8.49 -20.63 59.60
N LEU A 156 -9.31 -19.62 59.28
CA LEU A 156 -8.88 -18.40 58.59
C LEU A 156 -9.50 -17.20 59.28
N ALA A 157 -8.73 -16.14 59.48
CA ALA A 157 -9.23 -14.86 59.96
C ALA A 157 -8.29 -13.76 59.45
N ASP A 158 -8.85 -12.77 58.77
CA ASP A 158 -8.11 -11.58 58.36
C ASP A 158 -9.02 -10.34 58.40
N GLU A 159 -8.69 -9.38 59.25
CA GLU A 159 -9.52 -8.20 59.45
C GLU A 159 -9.53 -7.28 58.20
N GLU A 160 -8.42 -7.26 57.46
CA GLU A 160 -8.25 -6.39 56.29
C GLU A 160 -9.03 -6.86 55.08
N THR A 161 -9.05 -8.16 54.79
CA THR A 161 -9.77 -8.71 53.63
C THR A 161 -11.14 -9.31 53.96
N MET A 162 -11.33 -9.90 55.16
CA MET A 162 -12.57 -10.60 55.53
C MET A 162 -13.51 -9.77 56.45
N GLY A 163 -12.99 -8.77 57.16
CA GLY A 163 -13.80 -7.91 58.01
C GLY A 163 -14.67 -6.91 57.24
N TRP A 164 -15.78 -6.48 57.85
CA TRP A 164 -16.71 -5.47 57.29
C TRP A 164 -16.30 -4.01 57.56
N GLY A 165 -15.32 -3.77 58.44
CA GLY A 165 -14.81 -2.43 58.75
C GLY A 165 -15.78 -1.55 59.56
N ASN A 166 -15.89 -0.26 59.23
CA ASN A 166 -16.76 0.73 59.90
C ASN A 166 -18.02 1.09 59.07
N ALA A 167 -18.54 0.16 58.27
CA ALA A 167 -19.65 0.42 57.36
C ALA A 167 -21.04 0.38 58.04
N SER A 168 -22.09 0.82 57.33
CA SER A 168 -23.45 0.91 57.86
C SER A 168 -24.16 -0.44 58.07
N ALA A 169 -23.63 -1.53 57.50
CA ALA A 169 -24.13 -2.89 57.65
C ALA A 169 -23.00 -3.86 58.05
N PRO A 170 -23.24 -4.86 58.91
CA PRO A 170 -22.18 -5.74 59.44
C PRO A 170 -21.93 -6.99 58.57
N VAL A 171 -21.72 -6.81 57.26
CA VAL A 171 -21.50 -7.91 56.29
C VAL A 171 -20.11 -7.80 55.66
N GLY A 172 -19.23 -8.75 55.96
CA GLY A 172 -17.83 -8.78 55.50
C GLY A 172 -17.61 -9.82 54.40
N ILE A 173 -16.84 -10.86 54.73
CA ILE A 173 -16.65 -12.04 53.88
C ILE A 173 -18.00 -12.67 53.52
N ASP A 174 -18.20 -12.98 52.24
CA ASP A 174 -19.43 -13.60 51.76
C ASP A 174 -19.16 -14.86 50.94
N GLY A 175 -19.58 -14.92 49.67
CA GLY A 175 -19.37 -16.07 48.79
C GLY A 175 -17.99 -16.69 48.96
N VAL A 176 -17.94 -17.98 49.30
CA VAL A 176 -16.70 -18.73 49.54
C VAL A 176 -16.68 -19.97 48.65
N ARG A 177 -15.58 -20.19 47.92
CA ARG A 177 -15.40 -21.40 47.10
C ARG A 177 -13.96 -21.88 47.09
N ARG A 178 -13.77 -23.19 47.20
CA ARG A 178 -12.47 -23.85 47.05
C ARG A 178 -12.24 -24.28 45.60
N GLU A 179 -11.06 -23.99 45.06
CA GLU A 179 -10.59 -24.48 43.75
C GLU A 179 -9.07 -24.50 43.66
N ASP A 180 -8.48 -25.53 43.05
CA ASP A 180 -7.03 -25.67 42.81
C ASP A 180 -6.11 -25.41 44.03
N GLY A 181 -6.55 -25.80 45.23
CA GLY A 181 -5.80 -25.60 46.49
C GLY A 181 -5.85 -24.17 47.04
N TYR A 182 -6.69 -23.31 46.47
CA TYR A 182 -7.01 -21.97 46.96
C TYR A 182 -8.44 -21.91 47.48
N LEU A 183 -8.65 -21.06 48.48
CA LEU A 183 -9.96 -20.59 48.91
C LEU A 183 -10.16 -19.19 48.34
N TYR A 184 -11.14 -19.06 47.45
CA TYR A 184 -11.60 -17.80 46.90
C TYR A 184 -12.76 -17.28 47.73
N TYR A 185 -12.80 -15.98 47.95
CA TYR A 185 -13.92 -15.35 48.64
C TYR A 185 -14.14 -13.89 48.21
N THR A 186 -15.38 -13.44 48.32
CA THR A 186 -15.79 -12.05 48.11
C THR A 186 -15.89 -11.30 49.44
N ASN A 187 -15.77 -9.98 49.38
CA ASN A 187 -16.17 -9.08 50.47
C ASN A 187 -17.15 -8.05 49.92
N LEU A 188 -18.41 -8.17 50.34
CA LEU A 188 -19.54 -7.41 49.79
C LEU A 188 -19.35 -5.89 49.95
N ILE A 189 -18.93 -5.45 51.14
CA ILE A 189 -18.83 -4.03 51.50
C ILE A 189 -17.54 -3.40 50.95
N LYS A 190 -16.42 -4.13 51.01
CA LYS A 190 -15.14 -3.62 50.50
C LYS A 190 -15.03 -3.75 48.98
N GLY A 191 -15.89 -4.55 48.34
CA GLY A 191 -15.88 -4.79 46.90
C GLY A 191 -14.62 -5.52 46.44
N LEU A 192 -14.12 -6.44 47.28
CA LEU A 192 -12.89 -7.17 47.04
C LEU A 192 -13.21 -8.59 46.59
N PHE A 193 -12.42 -9.10 45.65
CA PHE A 193 -12.34 -10.52 45.34
C PHE A 193 -10.95 -11.02 45.69
N CYS A 194 -10.88 -11.94 46.64
CA CYS A 194 -9.65 -12.37 47.28
C CYS A 194 -9.43 -13.87 47.13
N ARG A 195 -8.18 -14.30 47.26
CA ARG A 195 -7.82 -15.72 47.37
C ARG A 195 -6.76 -15.94 48.45
N VAL A 196 -6.80 -17.10 49.07
CA VAL A 196 -5.76 -17.56 50.00
C VAL A 196 -5.44 -19.02 49.73
N ARG A 197 -4.16 -19.37 49.73
CA ARG A 197 -3.76 -20.78 49.61
C ARG A 197 -4.10 -21.51 50.91
N ILE A 198 -4.77 -22.64 50.84
CA ILE A 198 -5.16 -23.42 52.04
C ILE A 198 -4.48 -24.79 52.06
N ASN A 199 -4.26 -25.32 53.26
CA ASN A 199 -3.87 -26.72 53.43
C ASN A 199 -5.10 -27.62 53.25
N GLU A 200 -5.05 -28.56 52.32
CA GLU A 200 -6.20 -29.39 51.93
C GLU A 200 -6.74 -30.27 53.07
N ALA A 201 -5.89 -30.66 54.03
CA ALA A 201 -6.32 -31.49 55.16
C ALA A 201 -6.87 -30.68 56.35
N SER A 202 -6.28 -29.50 56.64
CA SER A 202 -6.63 -28.71 57.83
C SER A 202 -7.52 -27.50 57.54
N GLY A 203 -7.59 -27.02 56.30
CA GLY A 203 -8.29 -25.79 55.92
C GLY A 203 -7.60 -24.50 56.38
N GLU A 204 -6.41 -24.59 56.98
CA GLU A 204 -5.64 -23.45 57.47
C GLU A 204 -4.91 -22.73 56.33
N ALA A 205 -4.62 -21.43 56.52
CA ALA A 205 -3.85 -20.64 55.56
C ALA A 205 -2.43 -21.19 55.38
N ALA A 206 -2.07 -21.52 54.14
CA ALA A 206 -0.76 -21.97 53.71
C ALA A 206 0.02 -20.87 52.95
N GLY A 207 -0.51 -19.65 52.86
CA GLY A 207 0.09 -18.51 52.16
C GLY A 207 -0.54 -17.18 52.56
N PRO A 208 -0.09 -16.06 51.97
CA PRO A 208 -0.68 -14.74 52.21
C PRO A 208 -2.09 -14.63 51.60
N PHE A 209 -2.91 -13.73 52.15
CA PHE A 209 -4.17 -13.32 51.54
C PHE A 209 -3.88 -12.38 50.37
N GLU A 210 -4.35 -12.74 49.17
CA GLU A 210 -4.12 -12.00 47.94
C GLU A 210 -5.43 -11.35 47.47
N VAL A 211 -5.40 -10.05 47.18
CA VAL A 211 -6.50 -9.35 46.49
C VAL A 211 -6.32 -9.57 44.99
N VAL A 212 -7.25 -10.29 44.37
CA VAL A 212 -7.24 -10.63 42.94
C VAL A 212 -7.92 -9.52 42.13
N ALA A 213 -9.00 -8.93 42.66
CA ALA A 213 -9.65 -7.76 42.09
C ALA A 213 -10.21 -6.84 43.17
N ASP A 214 -10.26 -5.55 42.84
CA ASP A 214 -10.83 -4.47 43.64
C ASP A 214 -11.86 -3.70 42.78
N GLY A 215 -12.85 -3.08 43.42
CA GLY A 215 -13.92 -2.32 42.77
C GLY A 215 -15.15 -3.12 42.36
N LEU A 216 -15.31 -4.35 42.87
CA LEU A 216 -16.50 -5.20 42.68
C LEU A 216 -17.58 -4.84 43.70
N ALA A 217 -18.16 -3.65 43.58
CA ALA A 217 -19.16 -3.16 44.53
C ALA A 217 -20.37 -4.12 44.59
N GLU A 218 -20.71 -4.57 45.80
CA GLU A 218 -21.87 -5.44 46.07
C GLU A 218 -21.82 -6.80 45.34
N ALA A 219 -20.61 -7.37 45.16
CA ALA A 219 -20.44 -8.75 44.72
C ALA A 219 -20.75 -9.72 45.86
N ASP A 220 -21.78 -10.53 45.65
CA ASP A 220 -22.32 -11.49 46.61
C ASP A 220 -21.67 -12.87 46.36
N ASP A 221 -22.35 -13.73 45.61
CA ASP A 221 -21.85 -15.03 45.20
C ASP A 221 -21.09 -15.03 43.86
N PHE A 222 -20.32 -16.11 43.64
CA PHE A 222 -19.63 -16.35 42.37
C PHE A 222 -19.54 -17.84 42.03
N ALA A 223 -19.42 -18.11 40.73
CA ALA A 223 -19.14 -19.43 40.18
C ALA A 223 -17.87 -19.37 39.35
N VAL A 224 -17.01 -20.37 39.49
CA VAL A 224 -15.79 -20.47 38.70
C VAL A 224 -15.95 -21.58 37.66
N ARG A 225 -15.50 -21.29 36.44
CA ARG A 225 -15.44 -22.26 35.34
C ARG A 225 -14.26 -21.94 34.43
N ASP A 226 -13.48 -22.95 34.06
CA ASP A 226 -12.34 -22.85 33.14
C ASP A 226 -11.33 -21.75 33.54
N GLY A 227 -11.13 -21.53 34.85
CA GLY A 227 -10.23 -20.51 35.40
C GLY A 227 -10.76 -19.07 35.35
N ILE A 228 -12.06 -18.89 35.09
CA ILE A 228 -12.76 -17.60 35.11
C ILE A 228 -13.82 -17.61 36.22
N ALA A 229 -13.73 -16.66 37.14
CA ALA A 229 -14.75 -16.41 38.14
C ALA A 229 -15.85 -15.49 37.57
N HIS A 230 -17.08 -16.00 37.57
CA HIS A 230 -18.28 -15.25 37.23
C HIS A 230 -18.97 -14.80 38.51
N THR A 231 -19.11 -13.50 38.73
CA THR A 231 -19.83 -12.93 39.88
C THR A 231 -20.95 -12.00 39.41
N THR A 232 -21.99 -11.88 40.22
CA THR A 232 -23.12 -10.97 39.99
C THR A 232 -23.10 -9.86 41.03
N THR A 233 -23.33 -8.62 40.61
CA THR A 233 -23.50 -7.49 41.53
C THR A 233 -24.98 -7.21 41.73
N MET A 234 -25.35 -6.74 42.93
CA MET A 234 -26.75 -6.45 43.30
C MET A 234 -27.42 -5.37 42.42
N ASP A 235 -26.64 -4.53 41.73
CA ASP A 235 -27.11 -3.36 40.97
C ASP A 235 -27.68 -3.67 39.55
N ARG A 236 -27.29 -4.76 38.85
CA ARG A 236 -27.67 -4.98 37.44
C ARG A 236 -27.64 -6.45 36.99
N GLN A 237 -28.39 -6.76 35.92
CA GLN A 237 -28.35 -8.01 35.13
C GLN A 237 -26.98 -8.34 34.48
N SER A 238 -25.89 -7.68 34.89
CA SER A 238 -24.55 -7.83 34.35
C SER A 238 -23.73 -8.82 35.17
N THR A 239 -23.37 -9.94 34.54
CA THR A 239 -22.37 -10.88 35.06
C THR A 239 -20.96 -10.33 34.82
N TYR A 240 -20.15 -10.20 35.86
CA TYR A 240 -18.73 -9.89 35.75
C TYR A 240 -17.94 -11.20 35.60
N ALA A 241 -16.99 -11.23 34.67
CA ALA A 241 -16.09 -12.35 34.47
C ALA A 241 -14.66 -11.92 34.78
N LEU A 242 -14.03 -12.55 35.76
CA LEU A 242 -12.68 -12.28 36.22
C LEU A 242 -11.79 -13.49 35.93
N SER A 243 -10.72 -13.30 35.15
CA SER A 243 -9.70 -14.34 34.96
C SER A 243 -8.92 -14.52 36.27
N LEU A 244 -8.80 -15.76 36.75
CA LEU A 244 -8.11 -16.09 38.01
C LEU A 244 -6.59 -16.22 37.87
N PHE A 245 -6.08 -16.16 36.64
CA PHE A 245 -4.66 -16.19 36.33
C PHE A 245 -4.10 -14.76 36.26
N GLY A 246 -3.03 -14.49 37.01
CA GLY A 246 -2.47 -13.15 37.18
C GLY A 246 -1.90 -12.55 35.88
N THR A 247 -2.06 -11.24 35.75
CA THR A 247 -1.84 -10.39 34.56
C THR A 247 -0.43 -10.33 33.98
N ASP A 248 0.60 -10.94 34.57
CA ASP A 248 1.98 -10.91 34.04
C ASP A 248 2.37 -12.14 33.20
N ARG A 249 1.58 -13.22 33.23
CA ARG A 249 1.82 -14.42 32.38
C ARG A 249 1.03 -14.38 31.06
N ASP A 250 -0.12 -13.71 31.05
CA ASP A 250 -1.00 -13.67 29.88
C ASP A 250 -0.39 -12.92 28.68
N GLU A 251 0.45 -11.90 28.86
CA GLU A 251 1.10 -11.28 27.69
C GLU A 251 2.08 -12.26 27.00
N GLN A 252 2.77 -13.12 27.77
CA GLN A 252 3.68 -14.11 27.20
C GLN A 252 2.92 -15.29 26.58
N ASP A 253 1.86 -15.76 27.25
CA ASP A 253 1.05 -16.87 26.76
C ASP A 253 0.20 -16.46 25.54
N THR A 254 -0.37 -15.25 25.54
CA THR A 254 -1.12 -14.70 24.39
C THR A 254 -0.20 -14.45 23.19
N ASN A 255 1.00 -13.87 23.40
CA ASN A 255 1.97 -13.67 22.32
C ASN A 255 2.49 -15.01 21.77
N SER A 256 2.68 -16.01 22.63
CA SER A 256 3.06 -17.35 22.20
C SER A 256 1.95 -18.05 21.43
N HIS A 257 0.68 -17.86 21.82
CA HIS A 257 -0.48 -18.38 21.12
C HIS A 257 -0.62 -17.73 19.73
N VAL A 258 -0.50 -16.41 19.64
CA VAL A 258 -0.50 -15.68 18.36
C VAL A 258 0.64 -16.16 17.47
N GLN A 259 1.84 -16.34 18.03
CA GLN A 259 2.97 -16.88 17.27
C GLN A 259 2.68 -18.29 16.73
N GLN A 260 2.04 -19.17 17.50
CA GLN A 260 1.64 -20.51 17.05
C GLN A 260 0.58 -20.45 15.95
N GLN A 261 -0.42 -19.58 16.07
CA GLN A 261 -1.42 -19.38 15.01
C GLN A 261 -0.78 -18.91 13.70
N LEU A 262 0.20 -18.00 13.77
CA LEU A 262 0.96 -17.55 12.60
C LEU A 262 1.81 -18.67 11.99
N VAL A 263 2.40 -19.55 12.81
CA VAL A 263 3.12 -20.74 12.32
C VAL A 263 2.16 -21.68 11.58
N ASN A 264 0.98 -21.93 12.13
CA ASN A 264 -0.02 -22.79 11.49
C ASN A 264 -0.50 -22.17 10.17
N PHE A 265 -0.76 -20.86 10.14
CA PHE A 265 -1.11 -20.15 8.90
C PHE A 265 -0.09 -20.37 7.78
N VAL A 266 1.21 -20.21 8.07
CA VAL A 266 2.27 -20.37 7.06
C VAL A 266 2.40 -21.82 6.57
N LEU A 267 2.11 -22.80 7.42
CA LEU A 267 2.25 -24.22 7.10
C LEU A 267 1.01 -24.81 6.40
N ASP A 268 -0.18 -24.39 6.82
CA ASP A 268 -1.45 -25.02 6.44
C ASP A 268 -2.16 -24.29 5.28
N PHE A 269 -1.85 -23.01 5.05
CA PHE A 269 -2.51 -22.25 4.00
C PHE A 269 -2.19 -22.78 2.60
N HIS A 270 -3.24 -23.10 1.84
CA HIS A 270 -3.16 -23.61 0.47
C HIS A 270 -4.21 -22.96 -0.43
N ILE A 271 -3.86 -22.74 -1.70
CA ILE A 271 -4.78 -22.35 -2.77
C ILE A 271 -4.65 -23.40 -3.86
N ASP A 272 -5.75 -24.00 -4.30
CA ASP A 272 -5.78 -25.03 -5.36
C ASP A 272 -4.78 -26.19 -5.14
N ASN A 273 -4.66 -26.66 -3.89
CA ASN A 273 -3.70 -27.69 -3.43
C ASN A 273 -2.20 -27.31 -3.52
N VAL A 274 -1.87 -26.04 -3.75
CA VAL A 274 -0.49 -25.54 -3.76
C VAL A 274 -0.22 -24.74 -2.48
N PHE A 275 0.86 -25.10 -1.77
CA PHE A 275 1.32 -24.42 -0.55
C PHE A 275 2.29 -23.28 -0.90
N ILE A 276 1.74 -22.13 -1.32
CA ILE A 276 2.49 -20.98 -1.86
C ILE A 276 3.61 -20.54 -0.91
N TYR A 277 3.30 -20.30 0.37
CA TYR A 277 4.27 -19.77 1.33
C TYR A 277 5.33 -20.79 1.74
N ARG A 278 4.96 -22.07 1.81
CA ARG A 278 5.90 -23.15 2.12
C ARG A 278 6.95 -23.30 1.02
N ASP A 279 6.50 -23.29 -0.24
CA ASP A 279 7.39 -23.38 -1.39
C ASP A 279 8.26 -22.14 -1.51
N GLN A 280 7.70 -20.94 -1.32
CA GLN A 280 8.45 -19.69 -1.34
C GLN A 280 9.55 -19.65 -0.27
N ILE A 281 9.24 -20.01 0.99
CA ILE A 281 10.23 -20.07 2.07
C ILE A 281 11.32 -21.09 1.75
N ARG A 282 10.95 -22.26 1.21
CA ARG A 282 11.90 -23.31 0.83
C ARG A 282 12.86 -22.82 -0.26
N GLU A 283 12.34 -22.23 -1.33
CA GLU A 283 13.15 -21.67 -2.42
C GLU A 283 14.07 -20.55 -1.94
N ASN A 284 13.52 -19.59 -1.19
CA ASN A 284 14.27 -18.47 -0.65
C ASN A 284 15.38 -18.93 0.30
N ALA A 285 15.09 -19.89 1.17
CA ALA A 285 16.07 -20.46 2.09
C ALA A 285 17.21 -21.19 1.37
N LEU A 286 16.93 -21.91 0.27
CA LEU A 286 17.96 -22.55 -0.56
C LEU A 286 18.89 -21.51 -1.22
N ILE A 287 18.35 -20.35 -1.61
CA ILE A 287 19.09 -19.22 -2.18
C ILE A 287 19.78 -18.38 -1.08
N LYS A 288 19.59 -18.73 0.21
CA LYS A 288 20.04 -17.96 1.40
C LYS A 288 19.47 -16.55 1.47
N GLN A 289 18.29 -16.33 0.88
CA GLN A 289 17.50 -15.12 1.06
C GLN A 289 16.46 -15.39 2.15
N TYR A 290 16.49 -14.63 3.24
CA TYR A 290 15.63 -14.87 4.39
C TYR A 290 14.48 -13.85 4.43
N TYR A 291 13.66 -13.82 3.38
CA TYR A 291 12.41 -13.05 3.36
C TYR A 291 11.23 -13.91 2.89
N CYS A 292 10.03 -13.52 3.29
CA CYS A 292 8.78 -14.13 2.83
C CYS A 292 7.81 -13.02 2.45
N ASP A 293 7.20 -13.12 1.27
CA ASP A 293 6.20 -12.14 0.78
C ASP A 293 4.80 -12.69 1.03
N ILE A 294 3.98 -11.96 1.77
CA ILE A 294 2.67 -12.42 2.24
C ILE A 294 1.56 -11.46 1.85
N ASP A 295 0.54 -11.98 1.15
CA ASP A 295 -0.70 -11.25 0.89
C ASP A 295 -1.53 -11.13 2.16
N ILE A 296 -1.91 -9.89 2.50
CA ILE A 296 -2.85 -9.63 3.59
C ILE A 296 -4.22 -10.25 3.28
N THR A 297 -4.61 -10.36 2.01
CA THR A 297 -5.89 -10.96 1.59
C THR A 297 -5.98 -12.43 2.00
N HIS A 298 -4.87 -13.16 1.90
CA HIS A 298 -4.80 -14.56 2.33
C HIS A 298 -4.91 -14.69 3.84
N LEU A 299 -4.29 -13.76 4.60
CA LEU A 299 -4.43 -13.73 6.05
C LEU A 299 -5.88 -13.42 6.47
N ILE A 300 -6.56 -12.48 5.81
CA ILE A 300 -7.98 -12.16 6.05
C ILE A 300 -8.85 -13.41 5.83
N SER A 301 -8.59 -14.17 4.75
CA SER A 301 -9.37 -15.37 4.45
C SER A 301 -9.20 -16.49 5.48
N TYR A 302 -8.05 -16.56 6.13
CA TYR A 302 -7.74 -17.59 7.13
C TYR A 302 -8.20 -17.17 8.54
N ASN A 303 -7.85 -15.95 8.96
CA ASN A 303 -8.21 -15.41 10.27
C ASN A 303 -8.32 -13.87 10.23
N GLU A 304 -9.56 -13.39 10.29
CA GLU A 304 -9.89 -11.97 10.29
C GLU A 304 -9.34 -11.22 11.52
N GLU A 305 -9.31 -11.85 12.70
CA GLU A 305 -8.83 -11.24 13.93
C GLU A 305 -7.33 -10.91 13.86
N LEU A 306 -6.53 -11.85 13.32
CA LEU A 306 -5.09 -11.63 13.10
C LEU A 306 -4.83 -10.53 12.08
N ALA A 307 -5.62 -10.47 10.99
CA ALA A 307 -5.51 -9.43 9.99
C ALA A 307 -5.88 -8.03 10.54
N HIS A 308 -6.91 -7.96 11.38
CA HIS A 308 -7.28 -6.72 12.07
C HIS A 308 -6.16 -6.28 13.02
N LYS A 309 -5.63 -7.20 13.85
CA LYS A 309 -4.48 -6.92 14.74
C LYS A 309 -3.23 -6.47 13.97
N LEU A 310 -2.95 -7.05 12.80
CA LEU A 310 -1.84 -6.63 11.92
C LEU A 310 -2.01 -5.19 11.43
N THR A 311 -3.24 -4.77 11.18
CA THR A 311 -3.53 -3.42 10.67
C THR A 311 -3.49 -2.38 11.80
N THR A 312 -4.02 -2.72 12.97
CA THR A 312 -4.09 -1.82 14.12
C THR A 312 -2.76 -1.69 14.87
N ALA A 313 -2.06 -2.79 15.11
CA ALA A 313 -0.81 -2.85 15.88
C ALA A 313 0.30 -3.62 15.14
N PRO A 314 0.73 -3.15 13.95
CA PRO A 314 1.77 -3.82 13.16
C PRO A 314 3.13 -3.86 13.86
N ALA A 315 3.44 -2.90 14.74
CA ALA A 315 4.75 -2.81 15.39
C ALA A 315 5.05 -4.01 16.29
N ASP A 316 4.02 -4.58 16.93
CA ASP A 316 4.15 -5.72 17.85
C ASP A 316 3.98 -7.04 17.09
N LEU A 317 3.09 -7.09 16.10
CA LEU A 317 2.81 -8.32 15.35
C LEU A 317 3.91 -8.67 14.34
N ILE A 318 4.54 -7.68 13.68
CA ILE A 318 5.60 -7.96 12.67
C ILE A 318 6.78 -8.73 13.29
N PRO A 319 7.37 -8.36 14.44
CA PRO A 319 8.42 -9.14 15.09
C PRO A 319 7.98 -10.57 15.47
N LEU A 320 6.75 -10.75 15.97
CA LEU A 320 6.20 -12.07 16.27
C LEU A 320 6.09 -12.92 15.01
N PHE A 321 5.70 -12.32 13.89
CA PHE A 321 5.64 -12.98 12.60
C PHE A 321 7.05 -13.35 12.08
N GLU A 322 8.04 -12.46 12.19
CA GLU A 322 9.44 -12.80 11.85
C GLU A 322 9.96 -14.00 12.67
N ALA A 323 9.57 -14.10 13.94
CA ALA A 323 9.89 -15.25 14.81
C ALA A 323 9.15 -16.53 14.39
N ALA A 324 7.88 -16.43 13.99
CA ALA A 324 7.11 -17.54 13.42
C ALA A 324 7.74 -18.05 12.12
N LEU A 325 8.13 -17.16 11.20
CA LEU A 325 8.81 -17.51 9.94
C LEU A 325 10.12 -18.23 10.20
N LYS A 326 10.94 -17.76 11.14
CA LYS A 326 12.18 -18.44 11.54
C LYS A 326 11.93 -19.89 11.99
N THR A 327 10.86 -20.10 12.77
CA THR A 327 10.44 -21.43 13.24
C THR A 327 9.98 -22.31 12.08
N CYS A 328 9.23 -21.75 11.12
CA CYS A 328 8.79 -22.46 9.92
C CYS A 328 9.97 -22.89 9.04
N THR A 329 10.91 -21.98 8.76
CA THR A 329 12.12 -22.31 7.98
C THR A 329 12.94 -23.42 8.63
N GLN A 330 13.07 -23.39 9.96
CA GLN A 330 13.76 -24.45 10.69
C GLN A 330 13.06 -25.81 10.52
N ARG A 331 11.73 -25.86 10.63
CA ARG A 331 10.94 -27.09 10.45
C ARG A 331 11.01 -27.64 9.01
N ILE A 332 10.99 -26.76 8.01
CA ILE A 332 10.93 -27.15 6.59
C ILE A 332 12.30 -27.59 6.06
N VAL A 333 13.34 -26.78 6.29
CA VAL A 333 14.66 -26.95 5.63
C VAL A 333 15.61 -27.82 6.45
N TYR A 334 15.54 -27.74 7.78
CA TYR A 334 16.46 -28.45 8.68
C TYR A 334 15.73 -29.31 9.73
N PRO A 335 14.90 -30.29 9.31
CA PRO A 335 14.12 -31.11 10.23
C PRO A 335 15.00 -31.92 11.20
N SER A 336 16.24 -32.24 10.82
CA SER A 336 17.16 -33.08 11.60
C SER A 336 18.10 -32.31 12.54
N GLN A 337 18.22 -30.98 12.44
CA GLN A 337 19.17 -30.18 13.23
C GLN A 337 18.43 -29.16 14.12
N LYS A 338 18.30 -29.48 15.42
CA LYS A 338 17.55 -28.66 16.40
C LYS A 338 18.25 -27.35 16.81
N GLN A 339 19.55 -27.20 16.56
CA GLN A 339 20.32 -26.00 16.93
C GLN A 339 21.16 -25.50 15.75
N ILE A 340 20.53 -24.81 14.80
CA ILE A 340 21.23 -23.97 13.81
C ILE A 340 20.90 -22.51 14.12
N HIS A 341 21.92 -21.65 14.16
CA HIS A 341 21.72 -20.22 14.28
C HIS A 341 21.30 -19.64 12.93
N LEU A 342 19.99 -19.62 12.65
CA LEU A 342 19.45 -18.98 11.46
C LEU A 342 19.41 -17.44 11.63
N PRO A 343 19.76 -16.67 10.57
CA PRO A 343 19.61 -15.22 10.56
C PRO A 343 18.16 -14.76 10.76
N GLN A 344 17.97 -13.50 11.13
CA GLN A 344 16.63 -12.91 11.22
C GLN A 344 15.96 -12.93 9.84
N HIS A 345 14.71 -13.38 9.81
CA HIS A 345 13.88 -13.35 8.61
C HIS A 345 13.18 -11.99 8.53
N GLN A 346 12.92 -11.51 7.32
CA GLN A 346 12.14 -10.30 7.09
C GLN A 346 10.78 -10.66 6.49
N LEU A 347 9.72 -10.16 7.10
CA LEU A 347 8.39 -10.22 6.51
C LEU A 347 8.24 -9.10 5.48
N LEU A 348 7.78 -9.45 4.28
CA LEU A 348 7.28 -8.52 3.28
C LEU A 348 5.77 -8.68 3.19
N LEU A 349 5.05 -7.56 3.16
CA LEU A 349 3.60 -7.54 3.03
C LEU A 349 3.19 -6.95 1.69
N HIS A 350 2.30 -7.65 0.99
CA HIS A 350 1.58 -7.13 -0.15
C HIS A 350 0.07 -7.16 0.11
N SER A 351 -0.65 -6.23 -0.49
CA SER A 351 -2.11 -6.20 -0.40
C SER A 351 -2.69 -5.55 -1.64
N SER A 352 -3.85 -6.06 -2.06
CA SER A 352 -4.71 -5.48 -3.08
C SER A 352 -5.65 -4.40 -2.53
N ALA A 353 -5.68 -4.18 -1.20
CA ALA A 353 -6.57 -3.23 -0.52
C ALA A 353 -6.45 -1.78 -1.01
N SER A 354 -7.49 -0.98 -0.74
CA SER A 354 -7.60 0.41 -1.20
C SER A 354 -6.37 1.26 -0.86
N GLN A 355 -5.93 2.03 -1.85
CA GLN A 355 -4.78 2.92 -1.75
C GLN A 355 -5.17 4.24 -1.09
N ILE A 356 -4.32 4.75 -0.20
CA ILE A 356 -4.50 6.05 0.47
C ILE A 356 -3.54 7.06 -0.16
N SER A 357 -4.04 8.26 -0.47
CA SER A 357 -3.18 9.34 -0.99
C SER A 357 -2.28 9.91 0.10
N ILE A 358 -1.13 10.48 -0.25
CA ILE A 358 -0.22 11.12 0.73
C ILE A 358 -0.90 12.30 1.44
N ARG A 359 -1.92 12.91 0.83
CA ARG A 359 -2.70 14.04 1.38
C ARG A 359 -3.65 13.61 2.48
N ASP A 360 -4.18 12.40 2.39
CA ASP A 360 -5.15 11.85 3.34
C ASP A 360 -4.48 11.23 4.59
N LEU A 361 -3.15 11.30 4.67
CA LEU A 361 -2.39 10.86 5.85
C LEU A 361 -2.58 11.83 7.01
N ASN A 362 -3.54 11.50 7.87
CA ASN A 362 -3.85 12.25 9.08
C ASN A 362 -3.28 11.58 10.34
N ALA A 363 -3.41 12.26 11.48
CA ALA A 363 -2.98 11.76 12.79
C ALA A 363 -3.67 10.44 13.19
N THR A 364 -4.86 10.17 12.67
CA THR A 364 -5.61 8.92 12.87
C THR A 364 -4.88 7.70 12.31
N ASN A 365 -4.00 7.88 11.32
CA ASN A 365 -3.33 6.77 10.64
C ASN A 365 -1.96 6.46 11.27
N VAL A 366 -1.57 7.17 12.34
CA VAL A 366 -0.29 6.95 13.03
C VAL A 366 -0.31 5.59 13.72
N SER A 367 0.80 4.88 13.61
CA SER A 367 0.99 3.51 14.09
C SER A 367 0.15 2.45 13.38
N HIS A 368 -0.63 2.81 12.35
CA HIS A 368 -1.37 1.85 11.53
C HIS A 368 -0.63 1.52 10.23
N LEU A 369 -0.96 0.36 9.68
CA LEU A 369 -0.46 -0.07 8.38
C LEU A 369 -1.19 0.68 7.27
N VAL A 370 -0.46 1.36 6.40
CA VAL A 370 -1.01 2.13 5.27
C VAL A 370 -0.38 1.72 3.95
N ARG A 371 -1.17 1.83 2.89
CA ARG A 371 -0.76 1.60 1.50
C ARG A 371 -0.75 2.91 0.74
N ILE A 372 0.42 3.30 0.23
CA ILE A 372 0.59 4.59 -0.43
C ILE A 372 1.24 4.40 -1.81
N PRO A 373 0.58 4.82 -2.91
CA PRO A 373 1.20 4.89 -4.23
C PRO A 373 2.03 6.17 -4.37
N GLY A 374 3.16 6.09 -5.05
CA GLY A 374 3.96 7.27 -5.37
C GLY A 374 5.14 6.99 -6.29
N ILE A 375 5.90 8.05 -6.58
CA ILE A 375 7.14 8.01 -7.35
C ILE A 375 8.29 8.29 -6.41
N VAL A 376 9.33 7.46 -6.42
CA VAL A 376 10.54 7.73 -5.62
C VAL A 376 11.34 8.83 -6.32
N ILE A 377 11.51 10.00 -5.72
CA ILE A 377 12.32 11.09 -6.30
C ILE A 377 13.81 10.84 -6.06
N GLY A 378 14.15 10.32 -4.89
CA GLY A 378 15.53 10.20 -4.44
C GLY A 378 15.69 9.10 -3.42
N ALA A 379 16.88 8.50 -3.42
CA ALA A 379 17.28 7.48 -2.47
C ALA A 379 18.61 7.92 -1.84
N SER A 380 18.74 7.77 -0.53
CA SER A 380 20.02 7.95 0.15
C SER A 380 20.97 6.81 -0.20
N THR A 381 22.26 7.03 0.08
CA THR A 381 23.23 5.93 0.20
C THR A 381 22.83 5.00 1.35
N LEU A 382 23.33 3.76 1.30
CA LEU A 382 23.15 2.78 2.37
C LEU A 382 23.87 3.25 3.63
N THR A 383 23.16 3.23 4.75
CA THR A 383 23.72 3.48 6.07
C THR A 383 23.50 2.25 6.94
N SER A 384 24.42 1.99 7.88
CA SER A 384 24.30 0.85 8.80
C SER A 384 23.62 1.29 10.08
N LYS A 385 22.51 0.64 10.43
CA LYS A 385 21.78 0.84 11.69
C LYS A 385 21.99 -0.33 12.63
N ALA A 386 22.25 -0.07 13.90
CA ALA A 386 22.34 -1.14 14.91
C ALA A 386 20.96 -1.69 15.28
N THR A 387 20.82 -3.01 15.36
CA THR A 387 19.64 -3.70 15.92
C THR A 387 19.83 -4.03 17.40
N THR A 388 21.03 -4.48 17.77
CA THR A 388 21.41 -4.71 19.17
C THR A 388 22.67 -3.92 19.49
N LEU A 389 22.58 -3.08 20.53
CA LEU A 389 23.73 -2.40 21.08
C LEU A 389 24.26 -3.17 22.28
N HIS A 390 25.52 -3.58 22.20
CA HIS A 390 26.25 -4.07 23.35
C HIS A 390 26.92 -2.89 24.04
N ILE A 391 26.43 -2.54 25.21
CA ILE A 391 27.01 -1.48 26.04
C ILE A 391 27.83 -2.11 27.15
N GLN A 392 28.96 -1.50 27.47
CA GLN A 392 29.84 -1.96 28.54
C GLN A 392 30.18 -0.80 29.46
N CYS A 393 30.09 -1.02 30.77
CA CYS A 393 30.49 -0.05 31.77
C CYS A 393 32.02 0.09 31.79
N ARG A 394 32.55 1.32 31.81
CA ARG A 394 33.99 1.58 31.87
C ARG A 394 34.64 1.10 33.18
N ASN A 395 33.94 1.18 34.30
CA ASN A 395 34.50 0.89 35.62
C ASN A 395 34.35 -0.58 36.01
N CYS A 396 33.13 -1.13 35.94
CA CYS A 396 32.86 -2.49 36.42
C CYS A 396 32.83 -3.55 35.31
N GLN A 397 33.07 -3.16 34.05
CA GLN A 397 33.04 -4.05 32.87
C GLN A 397 31.71 -4.79 32.65
N HIS A 398 30.66 -4.47 33.42
CA HIS A 398 29.33 -5.03 33.24
C HIS A 398 28.83 -4.70 31.83
N SER A 399 28.46 -5.75 31.10
CA SER A 399 27.92 -5.65 29.74
C SER A 399 26.42 -5.85 29.76
N GLU A 400 25.69 -4.96 29.11
CA GLU A 400 24.25 -4.99 28.96
C GLU A 400 23.92 -4.91 27.47
N VAL A 401 22.88 -5.62 27.04
CA VAL A 401 22.45 -5.63 25.63
C VAL A 401 21.17 -4.84 25.53
N LEU A 402 21.21 -3.73 24.79
CA LEU A 402 20.06 -2.89 24.55
C LEU A 402 19.50 -3.15 23.14
N PRO A 403 18.26 -3.63 23.00
CA PRO A 403 17.61 -3.71 21.70
C PRO A 403 17.27 -2.31 21.21
N VAL A 404 17.51 -2.06 19.93
CA VAL A 404 17.21 -0.80 19.27
C VAL A 404 15.90 -0.93 18.51
N THR A 405 14.91 -0.11 18.86
CA THR A 405 13.64 -0.06 18.13
C THR A 405 13.86 0.37 16.68
N SER A 406 13.10 -0.24 15.77
CA SER A 406 13.13 0.06 14.34
C SER A 406 12.67 1.50 14.02
N GLY A 407 13.09 2.07 12.87
CA GLY A 407 12.79 3.47 12.50
C GLY A 407 13.76 4.54 13.04
N PHE A 408 13.39 5.83 12.99
CA PHE A 408 14.26 6.97 13.35
C PHE A 408 14.29 7.28 14.87
N ALA A 409 13.95 6.31 15.72
CA ALA A 409 13.94 6.48 17.17
C ALA A 409 15.37 6.61 17.72
N GLY A 410 15.57 7.57 18.62
CA GLY A 410 16.84 7.74 19.34
C GLY A 410 16.91 6.78 20.53
N ILE A 411 18.10 6.28 20.83
CA ILE A 411 18.35 5.43 22.00
C ILE A 411 18.82 6.31 23.15
N SER A 412 18.18 6.19 24.31
CA SER A 412 18.68 6.72 25.57
C SER A 412 19.50 5.66 26.28
N LEU A 413 20.79 5.94 26.48
CA LEU A 413 21.63 5.09 27.31
C LEU A 413 21.20 5.23 28.79
N PRO A 414 21.17 4.13 29.57
CA PRO A 414 20.88 4.18 30.99
C PRO A 414 21.93 5.02 31.71
N ARG A 415 21.46 5.89 32.62
CA ARG A 415 22.28 6.85 33.37
C ARG A 415 23.04 6.18 34.53
N THR A 416 22.53 5.06 35.02
CA THR A 416 23.06 4.29 36.15
C THR A 416 23.47 2.90 35.70
N CYS A 417 24.53 2.35 36.31
CA CYS A 417 25.00 1.01 36.02
C CYS A 417 24.05 -0.05 36.60
N GLY A 418 23.62 -1.01 35.80
CA GLY A 418 22.73 -2.12 36.19
C GLY A 418 23.40 -3.25 36.99
N ARG A 419 24.61 -3.04 37.53
CA ARG A 419 25.33 -4.08 38.30
C ARG A 419 24.63 -4.26 39.65
N VAL A 420 24.10 -5.45 39.92
CA VAL A 420 23.62 -5.84 41.25
C VAL A 420 24.83 -5.97 42.20
N PRO A 421 24.88 -5.27 43.34
CA PRO A 421 25.95 -5.44 44.32
C PRO A 421 25.86 -6.81 44.97
N THR A 422 26.89 -7.65 44.85
CA THR A 422 27.03 -8.90 45.60
C THR A 422 27.57 -8.63 47.01
N GLU A 423 27.05 -9.34 48.01
CA GLU A 423 27.48 -9.21 49.41
C GLU A 423 28.96 -9.59 49.57
N GLY A 424 29.80 -8.59 49.85
CA GLY A 424 31.26 -8.71 49.99
C GLY A 424 32.06 -7.58 49.35
N ASP A 425 31.46 -6.77 48.47
CA ASP A 425 32.16 -5.75 47.69
C ASP A 425 32.12 -4.36 48.38
N ASN A 426 32.64 -4.26 49.61
CA ASN A 426 32.65 -3.01 50.38
C ASN A 426 33.72 -1.99 49.94
N ASN A 427 34.38 -2.17 48.79
CA ASN A 427 35.46 -1.28 48.37
C ASN A 427 35.67 -1.14 46.83
N VAL A 428 34.59 -1.21 46.04
CA VAL A 428 34.65 -0.86 44.61
C VAL A 428 33.84 0.41 44.37
N ASP A 429 34.53 1.46 43.92
CA ASP A 429 33.97 2.78 43.61
C ASP A 429 32.62 2.70 42.88
N LYS A 430 31.61 3.40 43.42
CA LYS A 430 30.31 3.58 42.77
C LYS A 430 30.55 4.07 41.34
N CYS A 431 29.97 3.38 40.36
CA CYS A 431 30.11 3.79 38.96
C CYS A 431 29.57 5.22 38.76
N PRO A 432 30.28 6.09 38.02
CA PRO A 432 29.81 7.45 37.77
C PRO A 432 28.52 7.46 36.95
N LEU A 433 27.81 8.60 36.95
CA LEU A 433 26.66 8.83 36.08
C LEU A 433 27.11 8.75 34.61
N ASP A 434 26.34 8.06 33.76
CA ASP A 434 26.67 7.74 32.35
C ASP A 434 27.98 6.93 32.15
N PRO A 435 28.14 5.75 32.77
CA PRO A 435 29.40 5.02 32.72
C PRO A 435 29.57 4.13 31.48
N TYR A 436 28.55 4.03 30.63
CA TYR A 436 28.49 3.08 29.52
C TYR A 436 29.14 3.61 28.24
N PHE A 437 29.88 2.74 27.55
CA PHE A 437 30.33 2.95 26.18
C PHE A 437 29.84 1.81 25.28
N VAL A 438 29.70 2.07 23.99
CA VAL A 438 29.22 1.09 23.01
C VAL A 438 30.39 0.25 22.49
N VAL A 439 30.26 -1.08 22.56
CA VAL A 439 31.23 -2.05 22.03
C VAL A 439 30.81 -2.44 20.62
N HIS A 440 31.31 -1.71 19.63
CA HIS A 440 30.93 -1.86 18.22
C HIS A 440 31.11 -3.29 17.68
N GLU A 441 32.14 -4.03 18.11
CA GLU A 441 32.44 -5.37 17.62
C GLU A 441 31.37 -6.42 17.97
N LYS A 442 30.65 -6.23 19.08
CA LYS A 442 29.60 -7.15 19.53
C LYS A 442 28.21 -6.72 19.05
N CYS A 443 28.06 -5.47 18.61
CA CYS A 443 26.81 -4.94 18.09
C CYS A 443 26.40 -5.64 16.78
N GLN A 444 25.11 -5.85 16.61
CA GLN A 444 24.55 -6.30 15.33
C GLN A 444 24.06 -5.10 14.55
N PHE A 445 24.38 -5.08 13.24
CA PHE A 445 24.00 -4.01 12.32
C PHE A 445 23.16 -4.58 11.17
N ILE A 446 22.24 -3.76 10.69
CA ILE A 446 21.44 -3.98 9.49
C ILE A 446 21.60 -2.79 8.55
N ASP A 447 21.43 -3.03 7.26
CA ASP A 447 21.40 -1.96 6.27
C ASP A 447 20.08 -1.19 6.37
N GLN A 448 20.18 0.13 6.31
CA GLN A 448 19.08 1.07 6.29
C GLN A 448 19.25 2.00 5.08
N GLN A 449 18.15 2.31 4.42
CA GLN A 449 18.11 3.27 3.33
C GLN A 449 16.91 4.20 3.50
N VAL A 450 17.12 5.49 3.21
CA VAL A 450 16.06 6.50 3.25
C VAL A 450 15.62 6.82 1.82
N LEU A 451 14.34 6.62 1.53
CA LEU A 451 13.73 6.91 0.23
C LEU A 451 12.83 8.14 0.35
N LYS A 452 12.81 9.00 -0.67
CA LYS A 452 11.90 10.15 -0.78
C LYS A 452 10.79 9.77 -1.76
N LEU A 453 9.56 9.59 -1.29
CA LEU A 453 8.39 9.26 -2.11
C LEU A 453 7.54 10.50 -2.35
N GLN A 454 7.09 10.71 -3.59
CA GLN A 454 6.22 11.80 -4.02
C GLN A 454 4.89 11.28 -4.54
N GLU A 455 3.85 12.10 -4.41
CA GLU A 455 2.57 11.85 -5.06
C GLU A 455 2.72 11.71 -6.58
N ALA A 456 1.98 10.77 -7.18
CA ALA A 456 1.90 10.67 -8.62
C ALA A 456 1.20 11.93 -9.20
N PRO A 457 1.62 12.45 -10.37
CA PRO A 457 1.05 13.66 -10.94
C PRO A 457 -0.46 13.55 -11.20
N ASP A 458 -0.95 12.34 -11.46
CA ASP A 458 -2.38 12.05 -11.69
C ASP A 458 -3.26 12.29 -10.45
N GLN A 459 -2.68 12.23 -9.24
CA GLN A 459 -3.38 12.40 -7.96
C GLN A 459 -3.27 13.83 -7.40
N VAL A 460 -2.50 14.71 -8.06
CA VAL A 460 -2.30 16.07 -7.59
C VAL A 460 -3.48 16.94 -8.03
N PRO A 461 -4.20 17.60 -7.10
CA PRO A 461 -5.25 18.53 -7.46
C PRO A 461 -4.68 19.72 -8.23
N VAL A 462 -5.44 20.20 -9.22
CA VAL A 462 -5.03 21.29 -10.10
C VAL A 462 -4.76 22.56 -9.27
N GLY A 463 -3.53 23.07 -9.34
CA GLY A 463 -3.12 24.32 -8.68
C GLY A 463 -2.32 24.16 -7.39
N GLU A 464 -2.12 22.94 -6.88
CA GLU A 464 -1.27 22.69 -5.72
C GLU A 464 0.06 21.99 -6.08
N LEU A 465 1.08 22.21 -5.27
CA LEU A 465 2.37 21.51 -5.42
C LEU A 465 2.28 20.08 -4.88
N PRO A 466 2.89 19.09 -5.55
CA PRO A 466 2.94 17.71 -5.07
C PRO A 466 3.70 17.62 -3.74
N ARG A 467 3.16 16.86 -2.78
CA ARG A 467 3.82 16.61 -1.50
C ARG A 467 4.73 15.39 -1.59
N HIS A 468 5.71 15.32 -0.69
CA HIS A 468 6.62 14.20 -0.55
C HIS A 468 6.74 13.75 0.91
N ILE A 469 7.04 12.47 1.12
CA ILE A 469 7.24 11.85 2.44
C ILE A 469 8.54 11.04 2.44
N LEU A 470 9.19 10.98 3.61
CA LEU A 470 10.38 10.15 3.83
C LEU A 470 9.98 8.73 4.22
N ILE A 471 10.65 7.75 3.62
CA ILE A 471 10.44 6.34 3.86
C ILE A 471 11.74 5.72 4.39
N SER A 472 11.66 4.97 5.48
CA SER A 472 12.75 4.12 5.97
C SER A 472 12.57 2.71 5.41
N ALA A 473 13.53 2.26 4.61
CA ALA A 473 13.63 0.88 4.14
C ALA A 473 14.76 0.18 4.91
N ASP A 474 14.47 -1.01 5.43
CA ASP A 474 15.41 -1.79 6.25
C ASP A 474 15.72 -3.14 5.56
N ARG A 475 16.95 -3.65 5.76
CA ARG A 475 17.41 -4.99 5.33
C ARG A 475 17.22 -5.26 3.81
N TYR A 476 16.36 -6.20 3.42
CA TYR A 476 16.15 -6.63 2.02
C TYR A 476 15.34 -5.64 1.18
N LEU A 477 14.76 -4.61 1.80
CA LEU A 477 14.08 -3.52 1.07
C LEU A 477 15.07 -2.48 0.52
N CYS A 478 16.32 -2.50 0.99
CA CYS A 478 17.37 -1.60 0.53
C CYS A 478 17.82 -1.95 -0.91
N ASN A 479 18.15 -0.94 -1.71
CA ASN A 479 18.54 -1.04 -3.12
C ASN A 479 17.52 -1.72 -4.05
N ARG A 480 16.26 -1.94 -3.60
CA ARG A 480 15.22 -2.52 -4.45
C ARG A 480 14.64 -1.52 -5.44
N VAL A 481 14.59 -0.24 -5.06
CA VAL A 481 13.97 0.82 -5.87
C VAL A 481 15.00 1.85 -6.30
N VAL A 482 14.98 2.18 -7.59
CA VAL A 482 15.79 3.24 -8.19
C VAL A 482 14.99 4.55 -8.22
N PRO A 483 15.61 5.71 -7.94
CA PRO A 483 14.98 7.01 -8.15
C PRO A 483 14.32 7.08 -9.53
N GLY A 484 13.04 7.44 -9.50
CA GLY A 484 12.16 7.61 -10.63
C GLY A 484 11.18 6.48 -10.88
N SER A 485 11.30 5.39 -10.13
CA SER A 485 10.36 4.28 -10.22
C SER A 485 9.03 4.63 -9.56
N ARG A 486 7.93 4.23 -10.21
CA ARG A 486 6.59 4.17 -9.58
C ARG A 486 6.54 2.96 -8.65
N CYS A 487 6.15 3.18 -7.41
CA CYS A 487 6.00 2.10 -6.43
C CYS A 487 4.80 2.34 -5.52
N THR A 488 4.16 1.25 -5.14
CA THR A 488 3.23 1.20 -4.02
C THR A 488 3.99 0.71 -2.80
N VAL A 489 4.04 1.56 -1.77
CA VAL A 489 4.71 1.23 -0.51
C VAL A 489 3.65 0.88 0.53
N MET A 490 3.78 -0.32 1.09
CA MET A 490 3.12 -0.75 2.32
C MET A 490 4.04 -0.40 3.49
N GLY A 491 3.54 0.38 4.43
CA GLY A 491 4.36 0.77 5.56
C GLY A 491 3.56 1.22 6.77
N VAL A 492 4.24 1.26 7.91
CA VAL A 492 3.68 1.79 9.16
C VAL A 492 3.95 3.28 9.22
N PHE A 493 2.90 4.09 9.32
CA PHE A 493 3.04 5.54 9.43
C PHE A 493 3.51 5.89 10.84
N SER A 494 4.69 6.49 10.96
CA SER A 494 5.36 6.75 12.24
C SER A 494 5.84 8.19 12.33
N ILE A 495 6.14 8.63 13.54
CA ILE A 495 6.61 10.00 13.80
C ILE A 495 7.94 9.95 14.53
N TYR A 496 8.81 10.91 14.26
CA TYR A 496 10.06 11.08 15.01
C TYR A 496 10.28 12.53 15.41
N GLN A 497 11.04 12.71 16.49
CA GLN A 497 11.45 14.03 16.97
C GLN A 497 12.79 14.41 16.34
N SER A 498 12.82 15.52 15.61
CA SER A 498 14.08 16.11 15.16
C SER A 498 14.79 16.74 16.36
N LYS A 499 16.08 16.41 16.56
CA LYS A 499 16.93 16.93 17.66
C LYS A 499 17.18 18.46 17.58
N GLY A 500 16.63 19.17 16.59
CA GLY A 500 16.84 20.60 16.36
C GLY A 500 15.95 21.57 17.16
N ALA A 501 14.87 21.12 17.80
CA ALA A 501 13.95 22.01 18.52
C ALA A 501 14.38 22.25 19.98
N LYS A 502 15.58 22.82 20.19
CA LYS A 502 15.93 23.45 21.48
C LYS A 502 15.65 24.95 21.40
N GLY A 503 14.40 25.34 21.61
CA GLY A 503 14.04 26.75 21.72
C GLY A 503 12.54 26.99 21.93
N GLY A 504 12.16 27.31 23.16
CA GLY A 504 10.83 27.86 23.50
C GLY A 504 9.94 26.91 24.29
N SER A 505 9.74 27.22 25.59
CA SER A 505 8.88 26.52 26.56
C SER A 505 7.36 26.67 26.28
N GLY A 506 6.96 26.63 25.01
CA GLY A 506 5.56 26.80 24.59
C GLY A 506 5.26 26.41 23.14
N ALA A 507 6.23 25.86 22.40
CA ALA A 507 5.94 25.34 21.07
C ALA A 507 5.29 23.95 21.21
N VAL A 508 4.08 23.80 20.66
CA VAL A 508 3.44 22.51 20.37
C VAL A 508 4.51 21.55 19.83
N ALA A 509 4.61 20.34 20.37
CA ALA A 509 5.65 19.37 20.01
C ALA A 509 5.51 18.93 18.55
N ILE A 510 5.99 19.72 17.60
CA ILE A 510 5.99 19.41 16.17
C ILE A 510 6.90 18.19 15.97
N ARG A 511 6.30 17.08 15.54
CA ARG A 511 6.99 15.84 15.17
C ARG A 511 6.91 15.67 13.66
N ASN A 512 7.99 15.18 13.07
CA ASN A 512 8.03 14.95 11.63
C ASN A 512 7.48 13.54 11.32
N PRO A 513 6.57 13.40 10.35
CA PRO A 513 6.10 12.10 9.90
C PRO A 513 7.13 11.42 8.99
N TYR A 514 7.15 10.09 9.05
CA TYR A 514 7.86 9.24 8.11
C TYR A 514 7.13 7.90 7.99
N LEU A 515 7.35 7.20 6.88
CA LEU A 515 6.79 5.88 6.67
C LEU A 515 7.89 4.83 6.92
N ARG A 516 7.63 3.82 7.74
CA ARG A 516 8.51 2.65 7.82
C ARG A 516 8.02 1.62 6.82
N ALA A 517 8.79 1.33 5.78
CA ALA A 517 8.41 0.35 4.77
C ALA A 517 8.45 -1.07 5.35
N VAL A 518 7.34 -1.79 5.17
CA VAL A 518 7.22 -3.23 5.46
C VAL A 518 7.23 -4.03 4.16
N GLY A 519 6.61 -3.48 3.11
CA GLY A 519 6.67 -4.01 1.75
C GLY A 519 6.79 -2.88 0.74
N ILE A 520 7.71 -3.01 -0.21
CA ILE A 520 7.81 -2.09 -1.34
C ILE A 520 7.55 -2.90 -2.60
N HIS A 521 6.44 -2.60 -3.24
CA HIS A 521 6.11 -3.17 -4.54
C HIS A 521 6.31 -2.09 -5.60
N SER A 522 7.32 -2.29 -6.44
CA SER A 522 7.53 -1.42 -7.59
C SER A 522 6.64 -1.90 -8.74
N ASP A 523 6.00 -0.98 -9.45
CA ASP A 523 5.28 -1.30 -10.70
C ASP A 523 6.28 -1.81 -11.77
N VAL A 524 7.58 -1.55 -11.54
CA VAL A 524 8.71 -2.01 -12.32
C VAL A 524 9.07 -3.48 -12.05
N ASP A 525 8.73 -4.05 -10.89
CA ASP A 525 8.95 -5.48 -10.61
C ASP A 525 8.08 -6.36 -11.54
N HIS A 526 6.92 -5.86 -11.98
CA HIS A 526 6.11 -6.51 -13.03
C HIS A 526 6.69 -6.37 -14.45
N THR A 527 7.69 -5.51 -14.68
CA THR A 527 8.18 -5.21 -16.05
C THR A 527 9.66 -5.49 -16.28
N MET A 528 10.50 -5.64 -15.25
CA MET A 528 11.95 -5.89 -15.41
C MET A 528 12.43 -7.25 -14.87
N LYS A 529 11.64 -7.97 -14.05
CA LYS A 529 11.94 -9.36 -13.63
C LYS A 529 10.80 -10.30 -13.99
N GLY A 530 10.66 -10.59 -15.28
CA GLY A 530 10.17 -11.88 -15.80
C GLY A 530 8.71 -12.31 -15.54
N ASN A 531 8.02 -11.80 -14.53
CA ASN A 531 6.68 -12.24 -14.15
C ASN A 531 5.79 -11.02 -13.91
N ALA A 532 5.36 -10.34 -14.98
CA ALA A 532 3.94 -9.97 -14.97
C ALA A 532 3.20 -11.30 -14.87
N THR A 533 2.58 -11.57 -13.73
CA THR A 533 1.70 -12.73 -13.53
C THR A 533 0.47 -12.50 -14.41
N PHE A 534 0.65 -12.62 -15.72
CA PHE A 534 -0.45 -12.79 -16.65
C PHE A 534 -1.08 -14.13 -16.28
N THR A 535 -2.38 -14.14 -16.00
CA THR A 535 -3.08 -15.40 -15.83
C THR A 535 -3.03 -16.15 -17.15
N GLU A 536 -3.04 -17.49 -17.10
CA GLU A 536 -3.05 -18.30 -18.33
C GLU A 536 -4.25 -17.93 -19.23
N GLU A 537 -5.36 -17.49 -18.63
CA GLU A 537 -6.53 -16.96 -19.33
C GLU A 537 -6.23 -15.66 -20.10
N GLU A 538 -5.54 -14.69 -19.49
CA GLU A 538 -5.15 -13.44 -20.16
C GLU A 538 -4.15 -13.69 -21.29
N GLU A 539 -3.19 -14.60 -21.07
CA GLU A 539 -2.21 -14.95 -22.10
C GLU A 539 -2.89 -15.58 -23.32
N GLN A 540 -3.86 -16.47 -23.08
CA GLN A 540 -4.64 -17.11 -24.14
C GLN A 540 -5.45 -16.06 -24.93
N GLU A 541 -6.07 -15.10 -24.26
CA GLU A 541 -6.82 -14.02 -24.90
C GLU A 541 -5.91 -13.13 -25.77
N PHE A 542 -4.71 -12.79 -25.29
CA PHE A 542 -3.74 -12.04 -26.08
C PHE A 542 -3.25 -12.83 -27.30
N LEU A 543 -3.09 -14.14 -27.18
CA LEU A 543 -2.70 -15.00 -28.29
C LEU A 543 -3.80 -15.13 -29.35
N GLU A 544 -5.06 -15.17 -28.93
CA GLU A 544 -6.21 -15.15 -29.84
C GLU A 544 -6.32 -13.82 -30.57
N MET A 545 -6.10 -12.71 -29.85
CA MET A 545 -6.06 -11.38 -30.43
C MET A 545 -4.95 -11.25 -31.49
N SER A 546 -3.74 -11.73 -31.19
CA SER A 546 -2.59 -11.64 -32.10
C SER A 546 -2.77 -12.43 -33.40
N ARG A 547 -3.63 -13.46 -33.39
CA ARG A 547 -3.95 -14.28 -34.57
C ARG A 547 -4.94 -13.60 -35.51
N ARG A 548 -5.63 -12.53 -35.08
CA ARG A 548 -6.54 -11.78 -35.97
C ARG A 548 -5.72 -11.05 -37.05
N PRO A 549 -6.01 -11.26 -38.35
CA PRO A 549 -5.27 -10.61 -39.43
C PRO A 549 -5.47 -9.09 -39.44
N ASP A 550 -6.60 -8.60 -38.93
CA ASP A 550 -6.98 -7.19 -38.94
C ASP A 550 -6.47 -6.41 -37.70
N ILE A 551 -5.65 -7.03 -36.84
CA ILE A 551 -5.20 -6.42 -35.58
C ILE A 551 -4.50 -5.07 -35.80
N TYR A 552 -3.75 -4.94 -36.89
CA TYR A 552 -3.02 -3.73 -37.21
C TYR A 552 -3.93 -2.54 -37.50
N GLU A 553 -4.97 -2.74 -38.33
CA GLU A 553 -5.94 -1.69 -38.65
C GLU A 553 -6.85 -1.39 -37.46
N LEU A 554 -7.21 -2.42 -36.70
CA LEU A 554 -8.03 -2.28 -35.50
C LEU A 554 -7.31 -1.47 -34.41
N LEU A 555 -6.04 -1.76 -34.14
CA LEU A 555 -5.22 -0.98 -33.21
C LEU A 555 -5.07 0.47 -33.67
N ALA A 556 -4.85 0.70 -34.97
CA ALA A 556 -4.79 2.05 -35.52
C ALA A 556 -6.14 2.80 -35.39
N GLY A 557 -7.27 2.11 -35.54
CA GLY A 557 -8.61 2.67 -35.33
C GLY A 557 -8.92 3.00 -33.87
N CYS A 558 -8.41 2.20 -32.93
CA CYS A 558 -8.55 2.41 -31.49
C CYS A 558 -7.71 3.60 -30.97
N ILE A 559 -6.67 4.01 -31.70
CA ILE A 559 -5.84 5.15 -31.31
C ILE A 559 -6.59 6.47 -31.59
N ALA A 560 -6.88 7.21 -30.52
CA ALA A 560 -7.57 8.50 -30.53
C ALA A 560 -8.86 8.50 -31.38
N PRO A 561 -9.94 7.83 -30.93
CA PRO A 561 -11.21 7.78 -31.67
C PRO A 561 -11.87 9.16 -31.81
N SER A 562 -11.51 10.11 -30.94
CA SER A 562 -11.97 11.50 -30.99
C SER A 562 -11.49 12.26 -32.23
N ILE A 563 -10.40 11.82 -32.87
CA ILE A 563 -9.80 12.47 -34.03
C ILE A 563 -10.16 11.68 -35.29
N TYR A 564 -10.86 12.34 -36.21
CA TYR A 564 -11.19 11.79 -37.52
C TYR A 564 -9.99 11.86 -38.48
N GLY A 565 -9.74 10.77 -39.20
CA GLY A 565 -8.70 10.69 -40.24
C GLY A 565 -7.28 10.40 -39.71
N ASN A 566 -6.27 10.80 -40.50
CA ASN A 566 -4.84 10.65 -40.22
C ASN A 566 -4.42 9.21 -39.87
N VAL A 567 -4.84 8.23 -40.68
CA VAL A 567 -4.60 6.80 -40.44
C VAL A 567 -3.09 6.48 -40.39
N ASP A 568 -2.28 7.08 -41.27
CA ASP A 568 -0.84 6.82 -41.29
C ASP A 568 -0.13 7.33 -40.02
N ILE A 569 -0.55 8.46 -39.46
CA ILE A 569 -0.03 8.97 -38.18
C ILE A 569 -0.41 8.03 -37.04
N LYS A 570 -1.66 7.55 -37.01
CA LYS A 570 -2.12 6.59 -36.00
C LYS A 570 -1.36 5.27 -36.08
N LYS A 571 -1.14 4.76 -37.30
CA LYS A 571 -0.32 3.58 -37.58
C LYS A 571 1.13 3.76 -37.08
N ALA A 572 1.73 4.92 -37.32
CA ALA A 572 3.07 5.22 -36.82
C ALA A 572 3.15 5.30 -35.29
N ILE A 573 2.13 5.89 -34.65
CA ILE A 573 2.01 5.91 -33.18
C ILE A 573 1.83 4.48 -32.63
N ALA A 574 1.09 3.62 -33.31
CA ALA A 574 1.02 2.21 -32.95
C ALA A 574 2.43 1.59 -32.97
N CYS A 575 3.19 1.77 -34.06
CA CYS A 575 4.57 1.25 -34.16
C CYS A 575 5.48 1.76 -33.03
N LEU A 576 5.37 3.05 -32.68
CA LEU A 576 6.07 3.66 -31.55
C LEU A 576 5.77 2.95 -30.22
N LEU A 577 4.51 2.63 -29.96
CA LEU A 577 4.07 2.01 -28.69
C LEU A 577 4.65 0.60 -28.50
N PHE A 578 4.72 -0.21 -29.56
CA PHE A 578 5.28 -1.57 -29.49
C PHE A 578 6.82 -1.58 -29.53
N GLY A 579 7.41 -0.63 -30.26
CA GLY A 579 8.87 -0.49 -30.44
C GLY A 579 9.51 -1.69 -31.15
N GLY A 580 10.78 -1.54 -31.54
CA GLY A 580 11.57 -2.61 -32.16
C GLY A 580 12.19 -3.59 -31.15
N SER A 581 13.16 -4.37 -31.64
CA SER A 581 13.96 -5.28 -30.82
C SER A 581 15.29 -4.64 -30.42
N LYS A 582 15.71 -4.83 -29.16
CA LYS A 582 17.02 -4.38 -28.69
C LYS A 582 18.03 -5.49 -28.98
N LYS A 583 19.07 -5.18 -29.75
CA LYS A 583 20.10 -6.17 -30.12
C LYS A 583 21.42 -5.80 -29.45
N ILE A 584 21.98 -6.74 -28.71
CA ILE A 584 23.33 -6.64 -28.18
C ILE A 584 24.21 -7.48 -29.09
N LEU A 585 25.13 -6.82 -29.79
CA LEU A 585 26.13 -7.49 -30.61
C LEU A 585 27.15 -8.19 -29.71
N PRO A 586 27.83 -9.26 -30.19
CA PRO A 586 28.90 -9.93 -29.43
C PRO A 586 30.04 -8.97 -29.04
N ASP A 587 30.23 -7.88 -29.80
CA ASP A 587 31.21 -6.82 -29.53
C ASP A 587 30.80 -5.87 -28.39
N GLY A 588 29.65 -6.11 -27.74
CA GLY A 588 29.12 -5.28 -26.65
C GLY A 588 28.44 -3.99 -27.11
N MET A 589 28.46 -3.68 -28.42
CA MET A 589 27.67 -2.59 -29.00
C MET A 589 26.18 -2.89 -28.87
N LYS A 590 25.44 -1.92 -28.31
CA LYS A 590 23.98 -1.99 -28.16
C LYS A 590 23.33 -1.23 -29.29
N LEU A 591 22.60 -1.94 -30.15
CA LEU A 591 21.75 -1.32 -31.15
C LEU A 591 20.43 -0.90 -30.51
N ARG A 592 20.07 0.34 -30.80
CA ARG A 592 18.80 0.95 -30.38
C ARG A 592 17.62 0.20 -31.01
N GLY A 593 16.64 -0.16 -30.20
CA GLY A 593 15.36 -0.73 -30.66
C GLY A 593 14.18 0.25 -30.63
N ASP A 594 14.31 1.37 -29.92
CA ASP A 594 13.21 2.31 -29.69
C ASP A 594 12.98 3.21 -30.92
N ILE A 595 11.73 3.59 -31.22
CA ILE A 595 11.36 4.39 -32.40
C ILE A 595 11.11 5.84 -31.98
N ASN A 596 11.46 6.81 -32.82
CA ASN A 596 11.14 8.22 -32.60
C ASN A 596 10.22 8.78 -33.68
N VAL A 597 9.21 9.54 -33.28
CA VAL A 597 8.25 10.17 -34.18
C VAL A 597 8.18 11.67 -33.93
N LEU A 598 8.22 12.45 -35.02
CA LEU A 598 8.06 13.89 -35.01
C LEU A 598 6.81 14.30 -35.79
N LEU A 599 5.91 15.06 -35.14
CA LEU A 599 4.72 15.65 -35.72
C LEU A 599 4.94 17.15 -35.91
N LEU A 600 5.12 17.59 -37.14
CA LEU A 600 5.21 18.99 -37.54
C LEU A 600 3.87 19.40 -38.14
N GLY A 601 3.37 20.59 -37.84
CA GLY A 601 2.14 21.03 -38.51
C GLY A 601 1.55 22.29 -37.94
N ASP A 602 0.48 22.73 -38.56
CA ASP A 602 -0.23 23.94 -38.13
C ASP A 602 -0.91 23.73 -36.75
N PRO A 603 -1.06 24.80 -35.94
CA PRO A 603 -1.84 24.75 -34.72
C PRO A 603 -3.31 24.46 -35.07
N GLY A 604 -4.01 23.73 -34.20
CA GLY A 604 -5.40 23.34 -34.42
C GLY A 604 -5.60 21.95 -35.03
N THR A 605 -4.53 21.28 -35.46
CA THR A 605 -4.56 19.91 -36.05
C THR A 605 -4.64 18.77 -35.01
N ALA A 606 -5.09 19.06 -33.79
CA ALA A 606 -5.22 18.11 -32.67
C ALA A 606 -3.94 17.35 -32.24
N LYS A 607 -2.74 17.81 -32.63
CA LYS A 607 -1.44 17.20 -32.24
C LYS A 607 -1.29 16.98 -30.73
N SER A 608 -1.53 17.98 -29.91
CA SER A 608 -1.42 17.85 -28.45
C SER A 608 -2.40 16.83 -27.86
N GLN A 609 -3.55 16.60 -28.49
CA GLN A 609 -4.50 15.56 -28.07
C GLN A 609 -4.00 14.16 -28.39
N LEU A 610 -3.29 13.97 -29.50
CA LEU A 610 -2.61 12.70 -29.80
C LEU A 610 -1.56 12.38 -28.75
N LEU A 611 -0.73 13.36 -28.35
CA LEU A 611 0.30 13.18 -27.32
C LEU A 611 -0.32 12.76 -25.97
N LYS A 612 -1.38 13.46 -25.53
CA LYS A 612 -2.11 13.12 -24.29
C LYS A 612 -2.79 11.75 -24.36
N PHE A 613 -3.23 11.32 -25.54
CA PHE A 613 -3.78 9.98 -25.71
C PHE A 613 -2.69 8.90 -25.58
N VAL A 614 -1.52 9.12 -26.19
CA VAL A 614 -0.37 8.22 -26.07
C VAL A 614 0.10 8.10 -24.62
N GLU A 615 0.11 9.20 -23.87
CA GLU A 615 0.41 9.20 -22.44
C GLU A 615 -0.50 8.24 -21.65
N LYS A 616 -1.79 8.20 -21.98
CA LYS A 616 -2.77 7.31 -21.32
C LYS A 616 -2.63 5.85 -21.71
N VAL A 617 -2.28 5.57 -22.97
CA VAL A 617 -2.21 4.20 -23.52
C VAL A 617 -0.90 3.52 -23.15
N ALA A 618 0.21 4.27 -23.13
CA ALA A 618 1.52 3.69 -22.92
C ALA A 618 1.67 3.12 -21.48
N PRO A 619 2.38 1.98 -21.31
CA PRO A 619 2.69 1.43 -19.99
C PRO A 619 3.35 2.44 -19.05
N ILE A 620 4.37 3.13 -19.57
CA ILE A 620 5.13 4.19 -18.92
C ILE A 620 5.21 5.33 -19.93
N ALA A 621 4.64 6.48 -19.58
CA ALA A 621 4.81 7.69 -20.36
C ALA A 621 4.83 8.93 -19.47
N ILE A 622 5.53 9.95 -19.97
CA ILE A 622 5.62 11.26 -19.33
C ILE A 622 5.37 12.31 -20.39
N TYR A 623 4.34 13.13 -20.16
CA TYR A 623 4.08 14.31 -20.97
C TYR A 623 4.83 15.51 -20.41
N THR A 624 5.59 16.18 -21.27
CA THR A 624 6.28 17.41 -20.93
C THR A 624 6.12 18.46 -22.03
N SER A 625 6.25 19.74 -21.66
CA SER A 625 6.28 20.86 -22.60
C SER A 625 7.70 21.37 -22.76
N GLY A 626 8.09 21.70 -23.99
CA GLY A 626 9.42 22.20 -24.34
C GLY A 626 9.81 23.51 -23.63
N LYS A 627 8.86 24.34 -23.20
CA LYS A 627 9.15 25.55 -22.41
C LYS A 627 9.37 25.29 -20.92
N GLY A 628 8.66 24.30 -20.36
CA GLY A 628 8.69 23.97 -18.93
C GLY A 628 9.78 22.96 -18.56
N SER A 629 10.34 22.28 -19.55
CA SER A 629 11.33 21.22 -19.37
C SER A 629 12.74 21.80 -19.52
N SER A 630 13.27 22.41 -18.46
CA SER A 630 14.70 22.75 -18.40
C SER A 630 15.55 21.48 -18.45
N ALA A 631 16.84 21.59 -18.79
CA ALA A 631 17.77 20.46 -18.87
C ALA A 631 17.76 19.66 -17.58
N ALA A 632 17.66 20.33 -16.42
CA ALA A 632 17.54 19.68 -15.11
C ALA A 632 16.25 18.85 -14.98
N GLY A 633 15.12 19.36 -15.48
CA GLY A 633 13.83 18.66 -15.47
C GLY A 633 13.72 17.56 -16.53
N LEU A 634 14.44 17.66 -17.65
CA LEU A 634 14.45 16.65 -18.70
C LEU A 634 15.46 15.52 -18.43
N THR A 635 16.66 15.86 -17.94
CA THR A 635 17.76 14.90 -17.71
C THR A 635 17.80 14.36 -16.29
N ALA A 636 18.75 14.78 -15.48
CA ALA A 636 18.79 14.54 -14.05
C ALA A 636 19.55 15.70 -13.41
N SER A 637 19.13 16.07 -12.20
CA SER A 637 19.73 17.16 -11.44
C SER A 637 20.45 16.62 -10.22
N VAL A 638 21.56 17.24 -9.85
CA VAL A 638 22.27 16.92 -8.61
C VAL A 638 21.86 17.98 -7.59
N GLN A 639 21.06 17.59 -6.60
CA GLN A 639 20.65 18.47 -5.51
C GLN A 639 21.46 18.17 -4.26
N ARG A 640 21.74 19.22 -3.48
CA ARG A 640 22.39 19.10 -2.18
C ARG A 640 21.34 19.19 -1.09
N ASP A 641 21.24 18.16 -0.25
CA ASP A 641 20.37 18.21 0.92
C ASP A 641 20.90 19.26 1.91
N HIS A 642 20.03 20.10 2.45
CA HIS A 642 20.43 21.16 3.39
C HIS A 642 20.89 20.58 4.73
N ASN A 643 20.30 19.45 5.16
CA ASN A 643 20.53 18.89 6.50
C ASN A 643 21.78 18.01 6.53
N THR A 644 21.92 17.09 5.59
CA THR A 644 23.08 16.17 5.53
C THR A 644 24.25 16.78 4.76
N ARG A 645 24.02 17.86 3.98
CA ARG A 645 24.98 18.44 3.04
C ARG A 645 25.47 17.49 1.95
N GLU A 646 24.85 16.32 1.83
CA GLU A 646 25.16 15.32 0.81
C GLU A 646 24.47 15.66 -0.51
N PHE A 647 25.11 15.25 -1.60
CA PHE A 647 24.56 15.38 -2.94
C PHE A 647 23.76 14.12 -3.27
N TYR A 648 22.48 14.28 -3.58
CA TYR A 648 21.66 13.20 -4.13
C TYR A 648 21.24 13.56 -5.56
N LEU A 649 21.02 12.52 -6.36
CA LEU A 649 20.66 12.65 -7.75
C LEU A 649 19.14 12.53 -7.89
N GLU A 650 18.53 13.49 -8.56
CA GLU A 650 17.11 13.52 -8.91
C GLU A 650 16.96 13.23 -10.40
N GLY A 651 16.19 12.20 -10.73
CA GLY A 651 15.86 11.85 -12.11
C GLY A 651 14.91 12.87 -12.74
N GLY A 652 15.22 13.34 -13.94
CA GLY A 652 14.31 14.11 -14.79
C GLY A 652 13.49 13.19 -15.72
N ALA A 653 12.62 13.79 -16.53
CA ALA A 653 11.59 13.11 -17.30
C ALA A 653 12.10 11.94 -18.17
N MET A 654 13.27 12.07 -18.81
CA MET A 654 13.79 10.99 -19.67
C MET A 654 14.31 9.78 -18.88
N VAL A 655 14.86 10.01 -17.68
CA VAL A 655 15.33 8.93 -16.80
C VAL A 655 14.12 8.25 -16.15
N LEU A 656 13.12 9.03 -15.76
CA LEU A 656 11.86 8.55 -15.21
C LEU A 656 11.06 7.67 -16.19
N ALA A 657 11.17 7.94 -17.48
CA ALA A 657 10.45 7.22 -18.53
C ALA A 657 11.22 6.03 -19.13
N ASP A 658 12.28 5.51 -18.50
CA ASP A 658 13.09 4.39 -19.03
C ASP A 658 12.22 3.18 -19.43
N GLY A 659 12.38 2.69 -20.67
CA GLY A 659 11.55 1.63 -21.26
C GLY A 659 10.17 2.07 -21.77
N GLY A 660 9.81 3.33 -21.56
CA GLY A 660 8.54 3.95 -21.93
C GLY A 660 8.63 4.94 -23.10
N VAL A 661 7.68 5.87 -23.11
CA VAL A 661 7.55 6.93 -24.14
C VAL A 661 7.57 8.31 -23.48
N VAL A 662 8.41 9.22 -23.98
CA VAL A 662 8.40 10.63 -23.59
C VAL A 662 7.67 11.42 -24.65
N CYS A 663 6.59 12.11 -24.25
CA CYS A 663 5.81 12.96 -25.13
C CYS A 663 6.19 14.42 -24.90
N ILE A 664 6.75 15.09 -25.91
CA ILE A 664 7.20 16.48 -25.82
C ILE A 664 6.35 17.34 -26.73
N ASP A 665 5.58 18.27 -26.15
CA ASP A 665 4.86 19.30 -26.91
C ASP A 665 5.68 20.60 -26.98
N GLU A 666 5.42 21.42 -28.00
CA GLU A 666 6.19 22.64 -28.30
C GLU A 666 7.70 22.40 -28.35
N PHE A 667 8.12 21.33 -29.02
CA PHE A 667 9.54 20.97 -29.16
C PHE A 667 10.37 22.09 -29.82
N ASP A 668 9.74 22.94 -30.65
CA ASP A 668 10.35 24.12 -31.27
C ASP A 668 10.73 25.21 -30.26
N LYS A 669 10.09 25.25 -29.10
CA LYS A 669 10.30 26.28 -28.06
C LYS A 669 11.32 25.89 -27.00
N MET A 670 12.00 24.75 -27.18
CA MET A 670 13.09 24.31 -26.30
C MET A 670 14.35 25.16 -26.44
N ARG A 671 15.06 25.35 -25.31
CA ARG A 671 16.36 26.06 -25.27
C ARG A 671 17.47 25.19 -25.85
N ASP A 672 18.52 25.81 -26.39
CA ASP A 672 19.64 25.09 -27.01
C ASP A 672 20.46 24.25 -26.03
N GLU A 673 20.54 24.65 -24.76
CA GLU A 673 21.21 23.87 -23.69
C GLU A 673 20.53 22.50 -23.47
N ASP A 674 19.21 22.46 -23.55
CA ASP A 674 18.40 21.25 -23.36
C ASP A 674 18.50 20.30 -24.57
N ARG A 675 18.74 20.86 -25.76
CA ARG A 675 18.89 20.08 -27.01
C ARG A 675 20.13 19.18 -26.98
N VAL A 676 21.24 19.62 -26.36
CA VAL A 676 22.48 18.81 -26.25
C VAL A 676 22.24 17.53 -25.47
N ALA A 677 21.51 17.61 -24.36
CA ALA A 677 21.13 16.46 -23.56
C ALA A 677 20.25 15.46 -24.33
N ILE A 678 19.28 15.95 -25.09
CA ILE A 678 18.43 15.12 -25.95
C ILE A 678 19.26 14.43 -27.03
N HIS A 679 20.24 15.11 -27.61
CA HIS A 679 21.11 14.52 -28.64
C HIS A 679 21.86 13.28 -28.14
N GLU A 680 22.35 13.32 -26.90
CA GLU A 680 23.00 12.17 -26.26
C GLU A 680 21.99 11.06 -25.97
N ALA A 681 20.88 11.41 -25.31
CA ALA A 681 19.87 10.46 -24.89
C ALA A 681 19.20 9.73 -26.07
N MET A 682 18.87 10.43 -27.16
CA MET A 682 18.26 9.81 -28.34
C MET A 682 19.25 8.91 -29.09
N GLU A 683 20.54 9.21 -29.09
CA GLU A 683 21.53 8.42 -29.83
C GLU A 683 22.01 7.21 -29.04
N GLN A 684 22.50 7.45 -27.82
CA GLN A 684 23.18 6.45 -27.00
C GLN A 684 22.25 5.75 -26.01
N GLN A 685 21.03 6.29 -25.81
CA GLN A 685 20.08 5.82 -24.80
C GLN A 685 20.64 5.89 -23.36
N THR A 686 21.60 6.78 -23.16
CA THR A 686 22.26 7.05 -21.88
C THR A 686 22.44 8.54 -21.71
N ILE A 687 22.43 9.00 -20.47
CA ILE A 687 22.68 10.38 -20.08
C ILE A 687 23.87 10.36 -19.12
N SER A 688 24.97 10.98 -19.53
CA SER A 688 26.15 11.15 -18.68
C SER A 688 26.05 12.44 -17.86
N ILE A 689 26.28 12.30 -16.55
CA ILE A 689 26.29 13.43 -15.62
C ILE A 689 27.65 13.46 -14.93
N ALA A 690 28.39 14.54 -15.18
CA ALA A 690 29.67 14.86 -14.55
C ALA A 690 29.55 16.19 -13.79
N LYS A 691 28.86 16.18 -12.64
CA LYS A 691 28.62 17.38 -11.82
C LYS A 691 28.92 17.10 -10.34
N ALA A 692 29.41 18.10 -9.61
CA ALA A 692 29.68 18.02 -8.16
C ALA A 692 30.56 16.82 -7.72
N GLY A 693 31.50 16.38 -8.57
CA GLY A 693 32.36 15.22 -8.29
C GLY A 693 31.70 13.85 -8.52
N ILE A 694 30.44 13.83 -8.99
CA ILE A 694 29.72 12.63 -9.37
C ILE A 694 29.81 12.49 -10.89
N THR A 695 30.50 11.45 -11.34
CA THR A 695 30.51 10.98 -12.74
C THR A 695 29.67 9.72 -12.82
N THR A 696 28.40 9.85 -13.19
CA THR A 696 27.47 8.72 -13.32
C THR A 696 26.82 8.73 -14.69
N ILE A 697 26.54 7.55 -15.22
CA ILE A 697 25.82 7.38 -16.48
C ILE A 697 24.47 6.77 -16.10
N LEU A 698 23.39 7.47 -16.42
CA LEU A 698 22.03 7.00 -16.24
C LEU A 698 21.50 6.46 -17.56
N ASN A 699 20.72 5.38 -17.49
CA ASN A 699 20.05 4.86 -18.68
C ASN A 699 18.79 5.68 -18.97
N ALA A 700 18.55 5.98 -20.24
CA ALA A 700 17.38 6.72 -20.70
C ALA A 700 16.84 6.07 -21.98
N ARG A 701 16.45 4.78 -21.89
CA ARG A 701 16.00 3.98 -23.04
C ARG A 701 14.54 4.30 -23.33
N THR A 702 14.32 5.49 -23.88
CA THR A 702 12.97 6.03 -24.10
C THR A 702 12.72 6.26 -25.58
N SER A 703 11.47 6.05 -25.99
CA SER A 703 10.98 6.48 -27.31
C SER A 703 10.51 7.93 -27.20
N VAL A 704 10.87 8.78 -28.16
CA VAL A 704 10.46 10.20 -28.16
C VAL A 704 9.35 10.43 -29.17
N LEU A 705 8.21 10.93 -28.68
CA LEU A 705 7.14 11.49 -29.50
C LEU A 705 7.13 13.01 -29.34
N ALA A 706 7.49 13.73 -30.39
CA ALA A 706 7.59 15.18 -30.36
C ALA A 706 6.51 15.82 -31.24
N ALA A 707 5.88 16.89 -30.75
CA ALA A 707 5.07 17.80 -31.53
C ALA A 707 5.77 19.16 -31.64
N ALA A 708 5.82 19.69 -32.85
CA ALA A 708 6.42 20.99 -33.15
C ALA A 708 5.50 21.80 -34.08
N ASN A 709 5.59 23.12 -33.93
CA ASN A 709 4.89 24.07 -34.79
C ASN A 709 5.89 24.74 -35.75
N PRO A 710 5.47 25.08 -36.98
CA PRO A 710 6.29 25.85 -37.90
C PRO A 710 6.54 27.27 -37.33
N ILE A 711 7.67 27.88 -37.70
CA ILE A 711 8.12 29.17 -37.15
C ILE A 711 7.11 30.31 -37.33
N PHE A 712 6.36 30.32 -38.44
CA PHE A 712 5.36 31.36 -38.74
C PHE A 712 3.95 30.97 -38.29
N GLY A 713 3.79 29.90 -37.51
CA GLY A 713 2.50 29.37 -37.08
C GLY A 713 1.68 28.70 -38.19
N ARG A 714 1.98 28.94 -39.47
CA ARG A 714 1.48 28.16 -40.60
C ARG A 714 2.64 27.68 -41.47
N TYR A 715 2.47 26.49 -42.05
CA TYR A 715 3.39 25.94 -43.02
C TYR A 715 3.29 26.73 -44.33
N ASP A 716 4.42 27.23 -44.85
CA ASP A 716 4.47 27.97 -46.12
C ASP A 716 5.08 27.08 -47.20
N ASP A 717 4.26 26.68 -48.18
CA ASP A 717 4.69 25.81 -49.30
C ASP A 717 5.72 26.46 -50.22
N LEU A 718 5.84 27.79 -50.20
CA LEU A 718 6.80 28.52 -51.01
C LEU A 718 8.22 28.39 -50.48
N LYS A 719 8.37 28.01 -49.20
CA LYS A 719 9.66 27.86 -48.55
C LYS A 719 10.06 26.40 -48.52
N THR A 720 11.36 26.18 -48.57
CA THR A 720 11.89 24.83 -48.39
C THR A 720 11.53 24.35 -46.97
N PRO A 721 11.29 23.03 -46.77
CA PRO A 721 11.00 22.49 -45.45
C PRO A 721 12.08 22.83 -44.40
N GLY A 722 13.34 23.01 -44.82
CA GLY A 722 14.43 23.43 -43.93
C GLY A 722 14.34 24.89 -43.45
N GLU A 723 13.66 25.77 -44.19
CA GLU A 723 13.42 27.16 -43.74
C GLU A 723 12.14 27.28 -42.91
N ASN A 724 11.17 26.39 -43.12
CA ASN A 724 9.94 26.33 -42.32
C ASN A 724 10.17 25.80 -40.91
N ILE A 725 11.32 25.17 -40.67
CA ILE A 725 11.64 24.44 -39.45
C ILE A 725 12.97 24.96 -38.88
N ASP A 726 12.96 25.46 -37.64
CA ASP A 726 14.15 25.94 -36.93
C ASP A 726 14.90 24.80 -36.18
N PHE A 727 15.12 23.67 -36.86
CA PHE A 727 15.88 22.55 -36.29
C PHE A 727 17.14 22.27 -37.09
N GLN A 728 18.21 21.94 -36.37
CA GLN A 728 19.42 21.43 -37.00
C GLN A 728 19.15 20.06 -37.64
N THR A 729 19.78 19.82 -38.79
CA THR A 729 19.70 18.54 -39.52
C THR A 729 20.14 17.34 -38.67
N THR A 730 20.99 17.57 -37.67
CA THR A 730 21.44 16.59 -36.69
C THR A 730 20.29 16.04 -35.84
N ILE A 731 19.29 16.86 -35.46
CA ILE A 731 18.10 16.43 -34.71
C ILE A 731 17.18 15.64 -35.64
N LEU A 732 16.87 16.20 -36.81
CA LEU A 732 15.97 15.58 -37.79
C LEU A 732 16.45 14.18 -38.22
N SER A 733 17.76 13.99 -38.34
CA SER A 733 18.35 12.68 -38.66
C SER A 733 18.15 11.59 -37.60
N ARG A 734 17.74 11.94 -36.37
CA ARG A 734 17.49 11.02 -35.24
C ARG A 734 16.02 10.68 -35.04
N PHE A 735 15.14 11.35 -35.78
CA PHE A 735 13.74 10.97 -35.89
C PHE A 735 13.58 9.98 -37.03
N ASP A 736 12.82 8.92 -36.77
CA ASP A 736 12.62 7.81 -37.71
C ASP A 736 11.49 8.13 -38.68
N MET A 737 10.41 8.71 -38.15
CA MET A 737 9.25 9.14 -38.92
C MET A 737 8.98 10.62 -38.65
N ILE A 738 8.86 11.39 -39.72
CA ILE A 738 8.56 12.82 -39.69
C ILE A 738 7.25 13.01 -40.46
N PHE A 739 6.20 13.46 -39.77
CA PHE A 739 4.91 13.74 -40.40
C PHE A 739 4.67 15.24 -40.45
N ILE A 740 4.33 15.74 -41.64
CA ILE A 740 3.87 17.11 -41.84
C ILE A 740 2.35 17.09 -41.90
N VAL A 741 1.70 17.67 -40.89
CA VAL A 741 0.25 17.79 -40.78
C VAL A 741 -0.18 19.16 -41.26
N ARG A 742 -0.80 19.19 -42.44
CA ARG A 742 -1.31 20.41 -43.09
C ARG A 742 -2.82 20.50 -42.89
N ASP A 743 -3.32 21.71 -42.71
CA ASP A 743 -4.75 22.00 -42.69
C ASP A 743 -5.22 22.47 -44.08
N GLU A 744 -5.41 21.51 -44.98
CA GLU A 744 -5.95 21.77 -46.32
C GLU A 744 -7.47 21.95 -46.27
N HIS A 745 -7.95 23.07 -46.81
CA HIS A 745 -9.35 23.44 -46.77
C HIS A 745 -10.13 22.71 -47.87
N GLU A 746 -10.65 21.52 -47.56
CA GLU A 746 -11.46 20.73 -48.47
C GLU A 746 -12.89 20.58 -47.91
N ARG A 747 -13.89 21.12 -48.61
CA ARG A 747 -15.29 21.14 -48.16
C ARG A 747 -15.83 19.77 -47.72
N GLY A 748 -15.50 18.72 -48.48
CA GLY A 748 -15.97 17.35 -48.17
C GLY A 748 -15.32 16.78 -46.91
N ARG A 749 -14.04 17.11 -46.66
CA ARG A 749 -13.33 16.72 -45.44
C ARG A 749 -13.84 17.50 -44.24
N ASP A 750 -14.05 18.80 -44.39
CA ASP A 750 -14.58 19.69 -43.35
C ASP A 750 -15.97 19.25 -42.91
N GLU A 751 -16.86 18.88 -43.84
CA GLU A 751 -18.20 18.38 -43.51
C GLU A 751 -18.14 17.07 -42.69
N ARG A 752 -17.23 16.15 -43.04
CA ARG A 752 -17.04 14.90 -42.29
C ARG A 752 -16.46 15.16 -40.90
N ILE A 753 -15.46 16.04 -40.80
CA ILE A 753 -14.88 16.44 -39.50
C ILE A 753 -15.95 17.10 -38.63
N ALA A 754 -16.73 18.04 -39.19
CA ALA A 754 -17.80 18.72 -38.46
C ALA A 754 -18.86 17.74 -37.95
N LYS A 755 -19.32 16.80 -38.79
CA LYS A 755 -20.26 15.74 -38.38
C LYS A 755 -19.67 14.88 -37.26
N HIS A 756 -18.40 14.47 -37.37
CA HIS A 756 -17.72 13.67 -36.35
C HIS A 756 -17.60 14.42 -35.01
N VAL A 757 -17.14 15.66 -35.04
CA VAL A 757 -16.97 16.50 -33.84
C VAL A 757 -18.32 16.79 -33.18
N MET A 758 -19.36 17.07 -33.97
CA MET A 758 -20.73 17.25 -33.47
C MET A 758 -21.30 15.97 -32.87
N GLY A 759 -21.05 14.81 -33.49
CA GLY A 759 -21.45 13.51 -32.95
C GLY A 759 -20.84 13.22 -31.57
N ILE A 760 -19.57 13.60 -31.36
CA ILE A 760 -18.91 13.49 -30.05
C ILE A 760 -19.52 14.45 -29.03
N HIS A 761 -19.74 15.71 -29.39
CA HIS A 761 -20.25 16.73 -28.46
C HIS A 761 -21.75 16.57 -28.12
N MET A 762 -22.56 15.98 -29.00
CA MET A 762 -24.00 15.77 -28.80
C MET A 762 -24.34 14.57 -27.91
N GLY A 763 -23.38 14.02 -27.17
CA GLY A 763 -23.64 12.98 -26.16
C GLY A 763 -23.49 11.55 -26.66
N GLY A 764 -22.60 11.29 -27.63
CA GLY A 764 -22.18 9.93 -28.02
C GLY A 764 -23.20 9.10 -28.80
N ARG A 765 -24.49 9.46 -28.80
CA ARG A 765 -25.56 8.71 -29.49
C ARG A 765 -25.41 8.62 -31.02
N GLY A 766 -24.63 9.51 -31.64
CA GLY A 766 -24.34 9.43 -33.08
C GLY A 766 -23.22 8.46 -33.46
N VAL A 767 -22.57 7.81 -32.48
CA VAL A 767 -21.39 6.95 -32.67
C VAL A 767 -21.63 5.51 -32.16
N GLU A 768 -22.82 5.23 -31.62
CA GLU A 768 -23.15 3.94 -30.99
C GLU A 768 -23.13 2.74 -31.96
N GLU A 769 -23.13 2.93 -33.29
CA GLU A 769 -23.09 1.82 -34.26
C GLU A 769 -21.73 1.55 -34.94
N GLN A 770 -20.69 2.38 -34.78
CA GLN A 770 -19.41 2.15 -35.50
C GLN A 770 -18.11 2.34 -34.73
N VAL A 771 -18.09 2.92 -33.52
CA VAL A 771 -16.83 3.08 -32.76
C VAL A 771 -17.04 2.87 -31.25
N GLN A 772 -17.66 1.77 -30.85
CA GLN A 772 -17.17 1.14 -29.62
C GLN A 772 -15.75 0.68 -29.98
N ALA A 773 -14.72 1.28 -29.39
CA ALA A 773 -13.38 0.73 -29.51
C ALA A 773 -13.47 -0.74 -29.06
N GLU A 774 -13.33 -1.70 -30.00
CA GLU A 774 -13.47 -3.14 -29.70
C GLU A 774 -12.53 -3.58 -28.56
N ILE A 775 -11.45 -2.80 -28.34
CA ILE A 775 -10.47 -3.04 -27.29
C ILE A 775 -10.45 -1.88 -26.29
N PRO A 776 -10.76 -2.14 -25.01
CA PRO A 776 -10.56 -1.18 -23.92
C PRO A 776 -9.10 -0.73 -23.81
N VAL A 777 -8.88 0.54 -23.45
CA VAL A 777 -7.53 1.13 -23.32
C VAL A 777 -6.64 0.34 -22.35
N GLU A 778 -7.20 -0.17 -21.25
CA GLU A 778 -6.47 -0.98 -20.26
C GLU A 778 -5.97 -2.31 -20.86
N LYS A 779 -6.82 -2.96 -21.65
CA LYS A 779 -6.48 -4.20 -22.36
C LYS A 779 -5.39 -3.96 -23.39
N MET A 780 -5.47 -2.85 -24.13
CA MET A 780 -4.42 -2.43 -25.06
C MET A 780 -3.08 -2.17 -24.35
N LYS A 781 -3.11 -1.51 -23.18
CA LYS A 781 -1.90 -1.25 -22.36
C LYS A 781 -1.23 -2.55 -21.92
N ARG A 782 -2.02 -3.53 -21.43
CA ARG A 782 -1.52 -4.87 -21.05
C ARG A 782 -0.97 -5.62 -22.26
N TYR A 783 -1.67 -5.61 -23.39
CA TYR A 783 -1.22 -6.25 -24.63
C TYR A 783 0.11 -5.68 -25.13
N ILE A 784 0.29 -4.36 -25.13
CA ILE A 784 1.57 -3.72 -25.51
C ILE A 784 2.71 -4.18 -24.59
N SER A 785 2.45 -4.25 -23.28
CA SER A 785 3.43 -4.76 -22.31
C SER A 785 3.80 -6.22 -22.59
N TYR A 786 2.80 -7.06 -22.83
CA TYR A 786 2.97 -8.48 -23.16
C TYR A 786 3.84 -8.69 -24.42
N CYS A 787 3.49 -8.01 -25.52
CA CYS A 787 4.26 -8.06 -26.77
C CYS A 787 5.70 -7.53 -26.60
N LYS A 788 5.89 -6.51 -25.76
CA LYS A 788 7.22 -5.96 -25.44
C LYS A 788 8.12 -6.93 -24.68
N GLN A 789 7.55 -7.76 -23.81
CA GLN A 789 8.28 -8.70 -22.97
C GLN A 789 8.58 -10.02 -23.70
N LYS A 790 7.59 -10.64 -24.35
CA LYS A 790 7.75 -12.00 -24.91
C LYS A 790 8.41 -12.04 -26.29
N CYS A 791 8.20 -11.02 -27.14
CA CYS A 791 8.59 -11.10 -28.55
C CYS A 791 9.79 -10.19 -28.88
N ALA A 792 10.87 -10.79 -29.38
CA ALA A 792 12.04 -10.10 -29.92
C ALA A 792 12.26 -10.52 -31.39
N PRO A 793 11.53 -9.90 -32.34
CA PRO A 793 11.53 -10.35 -33.72
C PRO A 793 12.89 -10.12 -34.42
N ARG A 794 13.20 -10.98 -35.40
CA ARG A 794 14.36 -10.84 -36.28
C ARG A 794 13.94 -10.79 -37.74
N LEU A 795 14.72 -10.09 -38.56
CA LEU A 795 14.52 -10.03 -40.00
C LEU A 795 14.80 -11.38 -40.66
N SER A 796 13.95 -11.76 -41.61
CA SER A 796 14.26 -12.83 -42.58
C SER A 796 15.30 -12.37 -43.59
N ALA A 797 15.99 -13.32 -44.23
CA ALA A 797 17.00 -13.03 -45.25
C ALA A 797 16.39 -12.32 -46.47
N GLU A 798 15.23 -12.77 -46.92
CA GLU A 798 14.46 -12.19 -48.03
C GLU A 798 14.07 -10.73 -47.73
N ALA A 799 13.54 -10.47 -46.53
CA ALA A 799 13.22 -9.13 -46.06
C ALA A 799 14.45 -8.20 -46.02
N ALA A 800 15.60 -8.72 -45.60
CA ALA A 800 16.84 -7.94 -45.55
C ALA A 800 17.35 -7.54 -46.94
N GLU A 801 17.30 -8.44 -47.92
CA GLU A 801 17.65 -8.14 -49.31
C GLU A 801 16.72 -7.08 -49.89
N LYS A 802 15.40 -7.22 -49.67
CA LYS A 802 14.39 -6.25 -50.12
C LYS A 802 14.60 -4.88 -49.49
N LEU A 803 14.86 -4.79 -48.19
CA LEU A 803 15.16 -3.52 -47.51
C LEU A 803 16.41 -2.85 -48.10
N SER A 804 17.45 -3.63 -48.39
CA SER A 804 18.70 -3.11 -48.94
C SER A 804 18.50 -2.53 -50.35
N SER A 805 17.76 -3.22 -51.22
CA SER A 805 17.50 -2.77 -52.60
C SER A 805 16.63 -1.52 -52.62
N HIS A 806 15.59 -1.48 -51.78
CA HIS A 806 14.72 -0.31 -51.65
C HIS A 806 15.46 0.92 -51.09
N PHE A 807 16.31 0.74 -50.07
CA PHE A 807 17.10 1.85 -49.51
C PHE A 807 18.05 2.45 -50.56
N VAL A 808 18.70 1.61 -51.37
CA VAL A 808 19.55 2.08 -52.47
C VAL A 808 18.72 2.86 -53.51
N SER A 809 17.51 2.39 -53.85
CA SER A 809 16.62 3.09 -54.77
C SER A 809 16.20 4.47 -54.22
N ILE A 810 15.79 4.50 -52.95
CA ILE A 810 15.40 5.73 -52.24
C ILE A 810 16.53 6.76 -52.26
N ARG A 811 17.74 6.32 -51.94
CA ARG A 811 18.92 7.20 -51.93
C ARG A 811 19.27 7.69 -53.34
N ARG A 812 19.12 6.84 -54.36
CA ARG A 812 19.33 7.22 -55.77
C ARG A 812 18.31 8.27 -56.22
N GLN A 813 17.04 8.11 -55.83
CA GLN A 813 15.98 9.06 -56.14
C GLN A 813 16.26 10.43 -55.52
N VAL A 814 16.62 10.49 -54.24
CA VAL A 814 16.96 11.75 -53.57
C VAL A 814 18.22 12.39 -54.14
N HIS A 815 19.24 11.61 -54.48
CA HIS A 815 20.42 12.16 -55.14
C HIS A 815 20.10 12.73 -56.53
N ALA A 816 19.23 12.07 -57.30
CA ALA A 816 18.77 12.59 -58.59
C ALA A 816 17.96 13.90 -58.43
N ALA A 817 17.11 13.97 -57.41
CA ALA A 817 16.40 15.17 -57.00
C ALA A 817 17.37 16.32 -56.63
N GLU A 818 18.39 16.05 -55.81
CA GLU A 818 19.40 17.04 -55.43
C GLU A 818 20.18 17.59 -56.63
N MET A 819 20.55 16.72 -57.58
CA MET A 819 21.22 17.14 -58.82
C MET A 819 20.31 18.02 -59.69
N THR A 820 19.01 17.70 -59.75
CA THR A 820 18.02 18.46 -60.53
C THR A 820 17.74 19.82 -59.89
N ALA A 821 17.65 19.85 -58.55
CA ALA A 821 17.38 21.07 -57.79
C ALA A 821 18.63 21.96 -57.60
N ASN A 822 19.84 21.45 -57.85
CA ASN A 822 21.11 22.13 -57.56
C ASN A 822 21.16 22.71 -56.12
N ALA A 823 20.48 22.04 -55.20
CA ALA A 823 20.33 22.39 -53.79
C ALA A 823 20.21 21.09 -53.00
N ARG A 824 20.87 21.05 -51.84
CA ARG A 824 20.80 19.87 -50.97
C ARG A 824 19.42 19.76 -50.33
N SER A 825 18.93 18.53 -50.22
CA SER A 825 17.71 18.24 -49.48
C SER A 825 17.91 18.62 -48.00
N SER A 826 16.86 19.13 -47.36
CA SER A 826 16.90 19.54 -45.95
C SER A 826 17.02 18.34 -45.00
N ILE A 827 16.58 17.15 -45.42
CA ILE A 827 16.59 15.91 -44.65
C ILE A 827 17.58 14.92 -45.29
N PRO A 828 18.79 14.73 -44.72
CA PRO A 828 19.76 13.81 -45.30
C PRO A 828 19.36 12.35 -45.08
N ILE A 829 19.32 11.56 -46.17
CA ILE A 829 19.12 10.12 -46.09
C ILE A 829 20.43 9.43 -45.69
N THR A 830 20.51 9.06 -44.40
CA THR A 830 21.66 8.36 -43.81
C THR A 830 21.34 6.91 -43.50
N VAL A 831 22.34 6.14 -43.07
CA VAL A 831 22.16 4.74 -42.63
C VAL A 831 21.16 4.63 -41.46
N ARG A 832 20.99 5.70 -40.66
CA ARG A 832 19.98 5.76 -39.59
C ARG A 832 18.56 5.56 -40.10
N GLN A 833 18.28 5.97 -41.34
CA GLN A 833 16.97 5.78 -41.95
C GLN A 833 16.75 4.32 -42.34
N LEU A 834 17.81 3.58 -42.73
CA LEU A 834 17.71 2.13 -42.89
C LEU A 834 17.44 1.45 -41.54
N GLU A 835 18.14 1.84 -40.49
CA GLU A 835 17.90 1.33 -39.13
C GLU A 835 16.50 1.69 -38.60
N ALA A 836 15.95 2.83 -39.00
CA ALA A 836 14.58 3.24 -38.70
C ALA A 836 13.56 2.29 -39.35
N ILE A 837 13.69 2.02 -40.65
CA ILE A 837 12.79 1.10 -41.37
C ILE A 837 12.88 -0.32 -40.79
N VAL A 838 14.08 -0.76 -40.41
CA VAL A 838 14.28 -2.04 -39.69
C VAL A 838 13.48 -2.07 -38.39
N ARG A 839 13.57 -1.01 -37.56
CA ARG A 839 12.82 -0.92 -36.30
C ARG A 839 11.31 -0.90 -36.51
N ILE A 840 10.81 -0.19 -37.53
CA ILE A 840 9.38 -0.18 -37.89
C ILE A 840 8.94 -1.59 -38.30
N THR A 841 9.72 -2.27 -39.14
CA THR A 841 9.43 -3.64 -39.57
C THR A 841 9.37 -4.61 -38.38
N GLU A 842 10.32 -4.48 -37.45
CA GLU A 842 10.33 -5.26 -36.21
C GLU A 842 9.11 -4.95 -35.34
N SER A 843 8.70 -3.68 -35.23
CA SER A 843 7.50 -3.30 -34.46
C SER A 843 6.22 -3.90 -35.04
N LEU A 844 6.10 -3.99 -36.37
CA LEU A 844 4.96 -4.63 -37.05
C LEU A 844 4.91 -6.15 -36.78
N ALA A 845 6.06 -6.84 -36.87
CA ALA A 845 6.15 -8.25 -36.51
C ALA A 845 5.82 -8.48 -35.04
N LYS A 846 6.17 -7.54 -34.17
CA LYS A 846 5.90 -7.59 -32.73
C LYS A 846 4.41 -7.42 -32.39
N MET A 847 3.66 -6.63 -33.17
CA MET A 847 2.20 -6.49 -33.02
C MET A 847 1.47 -7.80 -33.28
N THR A 848 1.95 -8.61 -34.22
CA THR A 848 1.40 -9.92 -34.57
C THR A 848 2.03 -11.07 -33.78
N LEU A 849 2.91 -10.76 -32.81
CA LEU A 849 3.71 -11.74 -32.05
C LEU A 849 4.54 -12.70 -32.93
N SER A 850 4.86 -12.29 -34.17
CA SER A 850 5.70 -13.09 -35.06
C SER A 850 7.18 -12.95 -34.67
N PRO A 851 7.91 -14.07 -34.45
CA PRO A 851 9.35 -14.02 -34.17
C PRO A 851 10.18 -13.63 -35.39
N ILE A 852 9.62 -13.75 -36.60
CA ILE A 852 10.31 -13.47 -37.86
C ILE A 852 9.54 -12.38 -38.62
N ALA A 853 10.25 -11.33 -39.01
CA ALA A 853 9.73 -10.30 -39.90
C ALA A 853 9.82 -10.75 -41.36
N THR A 854 8.67 -10.86 -42.01
CA THR A 854 8.48 -11.24 -43.41
C THR A 854 8.53 -10.03 -44.33
N GLU A 855 8.54 -10.25 -45.64
CA GLU A 855 8.49 -9.18 -46.65
C GLU A 855 7.24 -8.31 -46.54
N ALA A 856 6.09 -8.88 -46.16
CA ALA A 856 4.85 -8.12 -46.02
C ALA A 856 4.96 -7.01 -44.96
N HIS A 857 5.67 -7.27 -43.86
CA HIS A 857 5.94 -6.25 -42.84
C HIS A 857 6.88 -5.16 -43.37
N VAL A 858 7.84 -5.53 -44.23
CA VAL A 858 8.75 -4.57 -44.87
C VAL A 858 7.99 -3.66 -45.82
N ASP A 859 7.07 -4.19 -46.62
CA ASP A 859 6.30 -3.40 -47.59
C ASP A 859 5.45 -2.33 -46.89
N GLU A 860 4.78 -2.68 -45.79
CA GLU A 860 4.01 -1.71 -45.01
C GLU A 860 4.92 -0.71 -44.29
N ALA A 861 6.08 -1.14 -43.77
CA ALA A 861 7.06 -0.24 -43.17
C ALA A 861 7.61 0.78 -44.18
N ILE A 862 7.88 0.34 -45.42
CA ILE A 862 8.30 1.21 -46.51
C ILE A 862 7.17 2.15 -46.90
N ARG A 863 5.92 1.65 -47.01
CA ARG A 863 4.75 2.50 -47.31
C ARG A 863 4.61 3.63 -46.30
N LEU A 864 4.71 3.32 -45.00
CA LEU A 864 4.68 4.30 -43.93
C LEU A 864 5.85 5.30 -44.02
N PHE A 865 7.06 4.81 -44.29
CA PHE A 865 8.24 5.66 -44.43
C PHE A 865 8.14 6.62 -45.64
N LEU A 866 7.61 6.15 -46.76
CA LEU A 866 7.35 6.97 -47.94
C LEU A 866 6.28 8.03 -47.64
N ALA A 867 5.19 7.64 -46.97
CA ALA A 867 4.12 8.55 -46.57
C ALA A 867 4.56 9.59 -45.52
N SER A 868 5.63 9.32 -44.76
CA SER A 868 6.18 10.28 -43.79
C SER A 868 7.29 11.14 -44.42
N THR A 869 8.42 10.52 -44.69
CA THR A 869 9.70 11.21 -44.88
C THR A 869 9.89 11.62 -46.33
N MET A 870 9.42 10.80 -47.28
CA MET A 870 9.49 11.18 -48.69
C MET A 870 8.48 12.25 -49.06
N ASP A 871 7.27 12.20 -48.50
CA ASP A 871 6.30 13.28 -48.69
C ASP A 871 6.89 14.63 -48.20
N ALA A 872 7.58 14.62 -47.06
CA ALA A 872 8.29 15.80 -46.57
C ALA A 872 9.43 16.28 -47.50
N VAL A 873 10.12 15.38 -48.19
CA VAL A 873 11.22 15.71 -49.13
C VAL A 873 10.66 16.23 -50.47
N THR A 874 9.68 15.52 -51.05
CA THR A 874 9.06 15.86 -52.34
C THR A 874 8.21 17.13 -52.26
N GLN A 875 7.63 17.44 -51.10
CA GLN A 875 6.93 18.71 -50.90
C GLN A 875 7.89 19.93 -50.92
N GLY A 876 9.19 19.72 -50.75
CA GLY A 876 10.20 20.75 -51.05
C GLY A 876 10.44 20.96 -52.56
N GLU A 877 9.88 20.09 -53.41
CA GLU A 877 10.04 20.05 -54.86
C GLU A 877 8.78 20.51 -55.59
N GLY A 878 8.19 21.63 -55.18
CA GLY A 878 7.29 22.36 -56.06
C GLY A 878 8.04 22.83 -57.31
N GLN A 879 8.23 21.98 -58.32
CA GLN A 879 8.83 22.33 -59.62
C GLN A 879 8.08 23.51 -60.25
N GLY A 880 6.74 23.47 -60.19
CA GLY A 880 5.89 24.60 -60.58
C GLY A 880 6.01 25.82 -59.66
N SER A 881 6.44 25.64 -58.41
CA SER A 881 6.66 26.76 -57.48
C SER A 881 8.00 27.45 -57.72
N ARG A 882 9.03 26.77 -58.23
CA ARG A 882 10.35 27.40 -58.44
C ARG A 882 10.38 28.26 -59.70
N GLU A 883 9.80 27.79 -60.81
CA GLU A 883 9.58 28.63 -62.00
C GLU A 883 8.66 29.80 -61.67
N LEU A 884 7.55 29.53 -60.97
CA LEU A 884 6.63 30.56 -60.52
C LEU A 884 7.26 31.51 -59.49
N MET A 885 8.21 31.07 -58.66
CA MET A 885 8.90 31.92 -57.68
C MET A 885 10.00 32.76 -58.34
N GLU A 886 10.63 32.25 -59.39
CA GLU A 886 11.50 33.04 -60.25
C GLU A 886 10.70 34.09 -61.03
N GLU A 887 9.51 33.74 -61.54
CA GLU A 887 8.56 34.70 -62.10
C GLU A 887 8.08 35.71 -61.06
N VAL A 888 7.72 35.28 -59.85
CA VAL A 888 7.29 36.17 -58.75
C VAL A 888 8.41 37.12 -58.34
N ASN A 889 9.66 36.68 -58.24
CA ASN A 889 10.80 37.54 -57.92
C ASN A 889 11.05 38.56 -59.03
N LYS A 890 10.94 38.17 -60.30
CA LYS A 890 11.02 39.09 -61.45
C LYS A 890 9.89 40.12 -61.42
N VAL A 891 8.66 39.68 -61.13
CA VAL A 891 7.49 40.55 -61.00
C VAL A 891 7.60 41.46 -59.77
N GLU A 892 8.13 41.00 -58.65
CA GLU A 892 8.39 41.80 -57.43
C GLU A 892 9.41 42.90 -57.73
N GLU A 893 10.52 42.58 -58.40
CA GLU A 893 11.55 43.56 -58.76
C GLU A 893 11.00 44.61 -59.75
N GLU A 894 10.19 44.19 -60.73
CA GLU A 894 9.51 45.11 -61.64
C GLU A 894 8.46 45.98 -60.94
N LEU A 895 7.66 45.41 -60.05
CA LEU A 895 6.68 46.17 -59.23
C LEU A 895 7.41 47.21 -58.36
N ARG A 896 8.55 46.84 -57.77
CA ARG A 896 9.39 47.75 -56.98
C ARG A 896 10.02 48.85 -57.82
N ARG A 897 10.39 48.59 -59.08
CA ARG A 897 10.87 49.62 -60.01
C ARG A 897 9.74 50.54 -60.48
N ARG A 898 8.53 50.01 -60.65
CA ARG A 898 7.41 50.73 -61.28
C ARG A 898 6.61 51.61 -60.33
N LEU A 899 6.38 51.17 -59.09
CA LEU A 899 5.58 51.89 -58.10
C LEU A 899 6.50 52.70 -57.19
N PRO A 900 6.72 54.01 -57.34
CA PRO A 900 7.48 54.78 -56.35
C PRO A 900 6.78 54.81 -54.98
N ILE A 901 7.55 55.06 -53.91
CA ILE A 901 7.03 55.12 -52.53
C ILE A 901 5.96 56.22 -52.45
N GLY A 902 4.78 55.90 -51.89
CA GLY A 902 3.62 56.77 -51.78
C GLY A 902 2.64 56.71 -52.96
N TRP A 903 2.95 55.97 -54.03
CA TRP A 903 2.08 55.86 -55.20
C TRP A 903 0.94 54.85 -54.99
N THR A 904 -0.24 55.13 -55.57
CA THR A 904 -1.42 54.26 -55.51
C THR A 904 -1.88 53.90 -56.92
N THR A 905 -2.07 52.61 -57.22
CA THR A 905 -2.60 52.11 -58.50
C THR A 905 -3.75 51.14 -58.28
N SER A 906 -4.60 50.96 -59.29
CA SER A 906 -5.66 49.96 -59.23
C SER A 906 -5.12 48.57 -59.57
N LEU A 907 -5.62 47.54 -58.88
CA LEU A 907 -5.26 46.13 -59.13
C LEU A 907 -5.64 45.70 -60.56
N ALA A 908 -6.73 46.24 -61.11
CA ALA A 908 -7.17 45.97 -62.48
C ALA A 908 -6.20 46.52 -63.54
N THR A 909 -5.55 47.66 -63.26
CA THR A 909 -4.50 48.21 -64.13
C THR A 909 -3.25 47.34 -64.09
N LEU A 910 -2.84 46.90 -62.90
CA LEU A 910 -1.70 46.00 -62.73
C LEU A 910 -1.92 44.65 -63.40
N LYS A 911 -3.13 44.07 -63.30
CA LYS A 911 -3.48 42.83 -64.01
C LYS A 911 -3.36 42.98 -65.52
N ARG A 912 -3.95 44.03 -66.10
CA ARG A 912 -3.85 44.28 -67.55
C ARG A 912 -2.42 44.45 -68.05
N GLU A 913 -1.57 45.12 -67.27
CA GLU A 913 -0.20 45.42 -67.69
C GLU A 913 0.73 44.21 -67.52
N PHE A 914 0.64 43.48 -66.41
CA PHE A 914 1.54 42.37 -66.13
C PHE A 914 1.06 41.05 -66.71
N VAL A 915 -0.25 40.79 -66.74
CA VAL A 915 -0.84 39.55 -67.27
C VAL A 915 -1.06 39.67 -68.77
N ASP A 916 -1.77 40.70 -69.25
CA ASP A 916 -2.16 40.79 -70.66
C ASP A 916 -1.05 41.33 -71.58
N ALA A 917 -0.22 42.28 -71.10
CA ALA A 917 0.81 42.93 -71.95
C ALA A 917 2.21 42.30 -71.83
N LYS A 918 2.58 41.77 -70.66
CA LYS A 918 3.91 41.17 -70.42
C LYS A 918 3.91 39.64 -70.35
N GLY A 919 2.75 38.99 -70.32
CA GLY A 919 2.63 37.54 -70.36
C GLY A 919 3.01 36.82 -69.07
N TYR A 920 3.04 37.51 -67.92
CA TYR A 920 3.22 36.85 -66.63
C TYR A 920 1.94 36.14 -66.19
N SER A 921 2.09 35.05 -65.44
CA SER A 921 0.93 34.36 -64.87
C SER A 921 0.19 35.24 -63.85
N GLU A 922 -1.15 35.22 -63.89
CA GLU A 922 -1.97 35.96 -62.91
C GLU A 922 -1.67 35.52 -61.47
N GLN A 923 -1.27 34.25 -61.31
CA GLN A 923 -0.82 33.68 -60.05
C GLN A 923 0.50 34.31 -59.57
N ALA A 924 1.47 34.56 -60.44
CA ALA A 924 2.72 35.22 -60.07
C ALA A 924 2.49 36.67 -59.62
N LEU A 925 1.63 37.43 -60.32
CA LEU A 925 1.32 38.82 -59.95
C LEU A 925 0.62 38.93 -58.60
N ASN A 926 -0.43 38.14 -58.38
CA ASN A 926 -1.15 38.14 -57.11
C ASN A 926 -0.24 37.70 -55.95
N ARG A 927 0.65 36.72 -56.19
CA ARG A 927 1.62 36.28 -55.17
C ARG A 927 2.69 37.33 -54.88
N ALA A 928 3.24 37.99 -55.90
CA ALA A 928 4.20 39.09 -55.71
C ALA A 928 3.59 40.22 -54.86
N LEU A 929 2.33 40.59 -55.11
CA LEU A 929 1.61 41.59 -54.31
C LEU A 929 1.41 41.16 -52.85
N VAL A 930 1.10 39.88 -52.59
CA VAL A 930 0.97 39.34 -51.23
C VAL A 930 2.32 39.30 -50.50
N VAL A 931 3.40 38.95 -51.18
CA VAL A 931 4.76 38.97 -50.63
C VAL A 931 5.17 40.41 -50.27
N MET A 932 4.94 41.35 -51.18
CA MET A 932 5.18 42.78 -50.95
C MET A 932 4.32 43.33 -49.79
N GLN A 933 3.10 42.82 -49.63
CA GLN A 933 2.22 43.18 -48.52
C GLN A 933 2.70 42.61 -47.17
N ARG A 934 3.17 41.35 -47.14
CA ARG A 934 3.76 40.74 -45.94
C ARG A 934 5.04 41.46 -45.49
N ARG A 935 5.82 42.01 -46.42
CA ARG A 935 7.01 42.84 -46.15
C ARG A 935 6.67 44.30 -45.81
N GLU A 936 5.39 44.65 -45.67
CA GLU A 936 4.88 46.01 -45.43
C GLU A 936 5.25 47.05 -46.51
N THR A 937 5.86 46.60 -47.62
CA THR A 937 6.23 47.48 -48.74
C THR A 937 5.00 48.02 -49.48
N VAL A 938 3.89 47.28 -49.44
CA VAL A 938 2.63 47.57 -50.15
C VAL A 938 1.42 47.32 -49.24
N GLN A 939 0.46 48.25 -49.24
CA GLN A 939 -0.84 48.14 -48.57
C GLN A 939 -1.96 48.04 -49.61
N ILE A 940 -2.85 47.05 -49.44
CA ILE A 940 -4.06 46.93 -50.25
C ILE A 940 -5.19 47.71 -49.58
N ARG A 941 -5.70 48.75 -50.24
CA ARG A 941 -6.78 49.63 -49.75
C ARG A 941 -8.07 49.39 -50.55
N HIS A 942 -9.21 49.80 -49.97
CA HIS A 942 -10.55 49.67 -50.57
C HIS A 942 -10.91 48.23 -51.00
N GLY A 943 -10.93 47.29 -50.05
CA GLY A 943 -11.50 45.94 -50.27
C GLY A 943 -10.82 45.12 -51.37
N GLY A 944 -9.54 45.38 -51.66
CA GLY A 944 -8.79 44.67 -52.72
C GLY A 944 -8.63 45.43 -54.05
N ALA A 945 -9.24 46.60 -54.20
CA ALA A 945 -9.28 47.30 -55.48
C ALA A 945 -8.03 48.18 -55.75
N GLN A 946 -7.37 48.69 -54.71
CA GLN A 946 -6.24 49.60 -54.84
C GLN A 946 -4.99 49.09 -54.09
N VAL A 947 -3.84 49.26 -54.73
CA VAL A 947 -2.51 48.87 -54.25
C VAL A 947 -1.72 50.15 -53.98
N HIS A 948 -1.36 50.41 -52.73
CA HIS A 948 -0.63 51.59 -52.27
C HIS A 948 0.76 51.19 -51.78
N ARG A 949 1.83 51.83 -52.25
CA ARG A 949 3.19 51.52 -51.76
C ARG A 949 3.53 52.37 -50.52
N SER A 950 3.50 51.78 -49.32
CA SER A 950 3.71 52.48 -48.04
C SER A 950 5.17 52.62 -47.58
N GLY A 951 6.10 51.79 -48.06
CA GLY A 951 7.53 51.76 -47.62
C GLY A 951 7.72 51.06 -46.27
N VAL A 952 8.85 50.41 -45.94
CA VAL A 952 10.27 50.49 -46.36
C VAL A 952 10.67 49.55 -47.51
#